data_AF-A0A379TVC6-F1
#
_entry.id   AF-A0A379TVC6-F1
#
_cell.length_a   1.000
_cell.length_b   1.000
_cell.length_c   1.000
_cell.angle_alpha   90.00
_cell.angle_beta   90.00
_cell.angle_gamma   90.00
#
_symmetry.space_group_name_H-M   'P 1'
#
loop_
_entity.id
_entity.type
_entity.pdbx_description
1 polymer ?
#
loop_
_entity_poly.entity_id
_entity_poly.type
_entity_poly.pdbx_seq_one_letter_code
_entity_poly.pdbx_strand_id
1 'polypeptide(L)'
;MYSHDDDSNLNLYLKAIQALKEDDFSKNVLKPLFESMSFSRVDFVGGPYEYGKDLVAIHDIPLKGTCIYVIQTKKIGEKPNTSEKNILSDLILQLRQCLSKKVKLHNGFEQLPDYVYLASPFQISQRLLSEIHEQLRFGDKNVEILDGPQVIELIKKYKPLLLENLLSISDKLQLHDVQQLNNLELIAALNQKYSIDELNCYSDLAFFMGTIDSNILLDSTFSIKKENIILSKGSWDLLNKEVFRSLEKILGYYPLTQPSDVIDDAYNKAMLKFKSKTNQKIKKDIDQVQQLISTNTQSINRIVSYIDSSINGMLSLGSDSVILPLAIECNKILKKIVSNSFSKQEIDAIENFISKENIHKVSEQHKQSVFPEFLNAIKVIKKIISQKQELTVLSNEYIDEPQISIIFQNDKIDRWIESKCKAYKQNIYDINKSKECVDLALFLTDTQKTLNALDILINKVEDSKKFITITKKSKEYSDGLSISPFELFDSSYDIAVFGGAGAGKTTTLQMYVKKLLSDSNSKVIYIPLNRYMSKINVSLDDKIGHYDILLSLILTAKDLESNQDNIISIKNYFSDEVKIKLVLDGLDEAYAKYPGIIDAINEFKTKHPLIQILISSRDCVSYLSKVNFLGITLLPFSEQQLYKFITSWFKNNDVILGERIIESIKGKEIAEIVKTPLLATLLCDLAEKGIDIPRSESEIFTKRLELFCGVYDTYKAIRRTTLSQSILQKAAIKIAYALHSRNLRSGTKSDIIKFIANDSSFNYDNETCSTAVGELIDPCNMLVHDAISGTYSFGHLRYQEHLASLELLQNRSIEIVPYLKNDWWRGTLCLYAQNCEFFSLIEEFTLKYHNIQSALITLREMTKYRPKKEQANLLYLIGKYEGTDDSFYVDPDWEHTAHW
;
A
#
# COMPACT_ATOMS: atom_id res chain seq x y z
N MET A 1 -27.07 24.70 20.60
CA MET A 1 -26.32 23.50 21.05
C MET A 1 -25.15 23.38 20.10
N TYR A 2 -23.99 23.82 20.57
CA TYR A 2 -22.76 23.98 19.78
C TYR A 2 -22.22 22.60 19.39
N SER A 3 -21.92 22.38 18.11
CA SER A 3 -21.12 21.24 17.69
C SER A 3 -19.68 21.49 18.15
N HIS A 4 -19.14 20.60 18.99
CA HIS A 4 -17.78 20.67 19.52
C HIS A 4 -16.66 20.61 18.45
N ASP A 5 -16.99 20.45 17.16
CA ASP A 5 -16.03 20.18 16.08
C ASP A 5 -15.52 21.44 15.33
N ASP A 6 -16.05 22.65 15.57
CA ASP A 6 -15.65 23.91 14.85
C ASP A 6 -14.63 24.78 15.64
N ASP A 7 -14.18 24.32 16.81
CA ASP A 7 -13.33 25.10 17.74
C ASP A 7 -11.84 25.17 17.32
N SER A 8 -11.30 24.21 16.56
CA SER A 8 -9.86 24.18 16.26
C SER A 8 -9.44 25.23 15.22
N ASN A 9 -10.17 25.36 14.12
CA ASN A 9 -9.95 26.40 13.12
C ASN A 9 -10.22 27.79 13.71
N LEU A 10 -11.22 27.92 14.59
CA LEU A 10 -11.53 29.15 15.30
C LEU A 10 -10.31 29.66 16.08
N ASN A 11 -9.58 28.78 16.77
CA ASN A 11 -8.36 29.14 17.48
C ASN A 11 -7.24 29.68 16.57
N LEU A 12 -7.08 29.15 15.35
CA LEU A 12 -6.11 29.66 14.38
C LEU A 12 -6.49 31.07 13.91
N TYR A 13 -7.76 31.28 13.55
CA TYR A 13 -8.26 32.60 13.16
C TYR A 13 -8.17 33.62 14.30
N LEU A 14 -8.48 33.20 15.54
CA LEU A 14 -8.34 34.02 16.73
C LEU A 14 -6.87 34.44 16.94
N LYS A 15 -5.92 33.51 16.87
CA LYS A 15 -4.48 33.83 16.96
C LYS A 15 -4.05 34.84 15.90
N ALA A 16 -4.53 34.70 14.66
CA ALA A 16 -4.22 35.61 13.57
C ALA A 16 -4.73 37.04 13.84
N ILE A 17 -5.99 37.21 14.22
CA ILE A 17 -6.54 38.55 14.55
C ILE A 17 -5.96 39.12 15.85
N GLN A 18 -5.59 38.27 16.81
CA GLN A 18 -4.96 38.68 18.06
C GLN A 18 -3.52 39.14 17.87
N ALA A 19 -2.82 38.69 16.83
CA ALA A 19 -1.48 39.17 16.49
C ALA A 19 -1.49 40.62 15.92
N LEU A 20 -2.63 41.09 15.41
CA LEU A 20 -2.77 42.43 14.85
C LEU A 20 -2.69 43.53 15.92
N LYS A 21 -2.20 44.71 15.53
CA LYS A 21 -2.36 45.94 16.32
C LYS A 21 -3.81 46.43 16.22
N GLU A 22 -4.25 47.26 17.17
CA GLU A 22 -5.64 47.77 17.23
C GLU A 22 -6.06 48.42 15.91
N ASP A 23 -5.28 49.37 15.38
CA ASP A 23 -5.51 50.00 14.07
C ASP A 23 -5.59 48.99 12.91
N ASP A 24 -4.70 48.00 12.89
CA ASP A 24 -4.65 47.01 11.82
C ASP A 24 -5.87 46.08 11.88
N PHE A 25 -6.35 45.75 13.07
CA PHE A 25 -7.60 45.02 13.27
C PHE A 25 -8.80 45.85 12.78
N SER A 26 -8.86 47.14 13.09
CA SER A 26 -9.94 48.01 12.59
C SER A 26 -9.89 48.18 11.06
N LYS A 27 -8.70 48.41 10.47
CA LYS A 27 -8.53 48.67 9.03
C LYS A 27 -8.64 47.42 8.16
N ASN A 28 -8.02 46.32 8.59
CA ASN A 28 -7.84 45.14 7.76
C ASN A 28 -8.87 44.05 8.08
N VAL A 29 -9.57 44.12 9.23
CA VAL A 29 -10.58 43.12 9.62
C VAL A 29 -11.97 43.73 9.70
N LEU A 30 -12.18 44.71 10.58
CA LEU A 30 -13.52 45.26 10.83
C LEU A 30 -14.04 46.10 9.66
N LYS A 31 -13.24 46.99 9.06
CA LYS A 31 -13.68 47.79 7.92
C LYS A 31 -14.14 46.91 6.74
N PRO A 32 -13.36 45.93 6.24
CA PRO A 32 -13.78 45.08 5.14
C PRO A 32 -15.00 44.21 5.49
N LEU A 33 -15.18 43.85 6.77
CA LEU A 33 -16.35 43.11 7.27
C LEU A 33 -17.62 43.96 7.20
N PHE A 34 -17.60 45.17 7.76
CA PHE A 34 -18.76 46.07 7.73
C PHE A 34 -19.11 46.48 6.29
N GLU A 35 -18.13 46.68 5.41
CA GLU A 35 -18.38 46.92 3.98
C GLU A 35 -19.17 45.77 3.32
N SER A 36 -18.96 44.52 3.76
CA SER A 36 -19.69 43.35 3.24
C SER A 36 -21.10 43.16 3.81
N MET A 37 -21.47 43.90 4.86
CA MET A 37 -22.78 43.84 5.51
C MET A 37 -23.79 44.86 4.97
N SER A 38 -23.58 45.35 3.74
CA SER A 38 -24.47 46.32 3.07
C SER A 38 -24.50 47.71 3.73
N PHE A 39 -23.44 48.12 4.41
CA PHE A 39 -23.26 49.50 4.85
C PHE A 39 -22.93 50.39 3.65
N SER A 40 -23.56 51.55 3.52
CA SER A 40 -23.35 52.47 2.38
C SER A 40 -21.98 53.12 2.41
N ARG A 41 -21.36 53.25 3.59
CA ARG A 41 -19.99 53.75 3.75
C ARG A 41 -19.36 53.26 5.05
N VAL A 42 -18.05 52.97 5.01
CA VAL A 42 -17.27 52.60 6.20
C VAL A 42 -15.92 53.31 6.18
N ASP A 43 -15.67 54.20 7.14
CA ASP A 43 -14.45 54.98 7.24
C ASP A 43 -13.67 54.60 8.51
N PHE A 44 -12.36 54.42 8.37
CA PHE A 44 -11.45 54.35 9.52
C PHE A 44 -11.07 55.78 9.90
N VAL A 45 -11.28 56.15 11.17
CA VAL A 45 -11.09 57.50 11.72
C VAL A 45 -10.05 57.57 12.84
N GLY A 46 -9.35 56.45 13.08
CA GLY A 46 -8.16 56.28 13.95
C GLY A 46 -7.25 57.50 14.07
N GLY A 47 -7.12 58.08 15.26
CA GLY A 47 -6.20 59.19 15.55
C GLY A 47 -6.56 60.08 16.75
N PRO A 48 -5.64 60.96 17.18
CA PRO A 48 -5.73 61.71 18.45
C PRO A 48 -6.94 62.65 18.62
N TYR A 49 -7.72 62.90 17.57
CA TYR A 49 -8.89 63.79 17.56
C TYR A 49 -10.21 63.07 17.29
N GLU A 50 -10.23 61.74 17.35
CA GLU A 50 -11.38 60.91 16.98
C GLU A 50 -12.43 60.76 18.08
N TYR A 51 -12.15 61.25 19.29
CA TYR A 51 -13.02 61.11 20.47
C TYR A 51 -13.39 59.65 20.73
N GLY A 52 -12.38 58.77 20.66
CA GLY A 52 -12.51 57.34 20.89
C GLY A 52 -13.38 56.61 19.87
N LYS A 53 -13.35 57.01 18.58
CA LYS A 53 -14.04 56.31 17.48
C LYS A 53 -12.99 55.83 16.50
N ASP A 54 -12.73 54.54 16.43
CA ASP A 54 -11.75 54.03 15.45
C ASP A 54 -12.38 53.85 14.06
N LEU A 55 -13.68 53.52 14.00
CA LEU A 55 -14.38 53.24 12.76
C LEU A 55 -15.82 53.74 12.79
N VAL A 56 -16.26 54.31 11.68
CA VAL A 56 -17.61 54.83 11.48
C VAL A 56 -18.22 54.12 10.27
N ALA A 57 -19.35 53.45 10.46
CA ALA A 57 -20.12 52.82 9.41
C ALA A 57 -21.50 53.48 9.28
N ILE A 58 -21.94 53.70 8.05
CA ILE A 58 -23.19 54.38 7.71
C ILE A 58 -24.08 53.38 6.98
N HIS A 59 -25.34 53.28 7.39
CA HIS A 59 -26.33 52.44 6.74
C HIS A 59 -27.60 53.25 6.46
N ASP A 60 -27.96 53.35 5.18
CA ASP A 60 -29.15 54.08 4.75
C ASP A 60 -30.35 53.14 4.71
N ILE A 61 -31.29 53.33 5.63
CA ILE A 61 -32.49 52.50 5.73
C ILE A 61 -33.63 53.19 5.00
N PRO A 62 -34.25 52.55 3.98
CA PRO A 62 -35.41 53.11 3.30
C PRO A 62 -36.49 53.55 4.29
N LEU A 63 -36.96 54.79 4.15
CA LEU A 63 -38.00 55.43 4.99
C LEU A 63 -37.62 55.70 6.46
N LYS A 64 -36.48 55.19 6.97
CA LYS A 64 -35.99 55.44 8.34
C LYS A 64 -34.78 56.37 8.41
N GLY A 65 -34.19 56.72 7.27
CA GLY A 65 -33.07 57.66 7.18
C GLY A 65 -31.70 56.99 7.39
N THR A 66 -30.68 57.81 7.59
CA THR A 66 -29.29 57.39 7.74
C THR A 66 -28.98 57.01 9.19
N CYS A 67 -28.58 55.75 9.41
CA CYS A 67 -28.11 55.26 10.71
C CYS A 67 -26.58 55.27 10.79
N ILE A 68 -26.05 55.74 11.93
CA ILE A 68 -24.62 55.84 12.18
C ILE A 68 -24.20 54.82 13.23
N TYR A 69 -23.24 53.99 12.85
CA TYR A 69 -22.61 52.98 13.66
C TYR A 69 -21.18 53.42 13.96
N VAL A 70 -20.81 53.43 15.24
CA VAL A 70 -19.45 53.73 15.69
C VAL A 70 -18.86 52.50 16.34
N ILE A 71 -17.64 52.15 15.96
CA ILE A 71 -16.94 51.00 16.51
C ILE A 71 -15.67 51.52 17.18
N GLN A 72 -15.52 51.25 18.47
CA GLN A 72 -14.26 51.42 19.20
C GLN A 72 -13.61 50.07 19.37
N THR A 73 -12.34 49.98 18.98
CA THR A 73 -11.51 48.79 19.07
C THR A 73 -10.67 48.87 20.33
N LYS A 74 -10.63 47.78 21.10
CA LYS A 74 -9.69 47.63 22.20
C LYS A 74 -9.31 46.18 22.42
N LYS A 75 -8.03 45.93 22.65
CA LYS A 75 -7.50 44.61 23.04
C LYS A 75 -7.82 44.33 24.52
N ILE A 76 -9.06 43.94 24.80
CA ILE A 76 -9.54 43.59 26.15
C ILE A 76 -9.97 42.11 26.22
N GLY A 77 -9.66 41.43 27.33
CA GLY A 77 -9.95 40.00 27.52
C GLY A 77 -8.74 39.05 27.47
N GLU A 78 -7.51 39.58 27.52
CA GLU A 78 -6.27 38.81 27.31
C GLU A 78 -5.87 37.92 28.51
N LYS A 79 -6.09 38.32 29.78
CA LYS A 79 -5.78 37.54 31.02
C LYS A 79 -6.56 38.04 32.26
N PRO A 80 -6.78 37.20 33.31
CA PRO A 80 -7.41 37.65 34.55
C PRO A 80 -6.42 38.38 35.46
N ASN A 81 -6.89 39.50 35.99
CA ASN A 81 -6.41 40.20 37.18
C ASN A 81 -5.24 41.19 37.01
N THR A 82 -5.53 42.42 37.45
CA THR A 82 -4.65 43.51 37.95
C THR A 82 -4.14 44.60 37.00
N SER A 83 -3.90 44.37 35.70
CA SER A 83 -3.48 45.44 34.76
C SER A 83 -4.64 46.16 34.05
N GLU A 84 -5.87 45.64 34.14
CA GLU A 84 -7.01 46.12 33.34
C GLU A 84 -7.73 47.36 33.92
N LYS A 85 -7.52 47.74 35.19
CA LYS A 85 -8.30 48.84 35.81
C LYS A 85 -8.07 50.21 35.17
N ASN A 86 -6.82 50.55 34.83
CA ASN A 86 -6.52 51.83 34.18
C ASN A 86 -7.02 51.85 32.73
N ILE A 87 -6.85 50.74 32.01
CA ILE A 87 -7.32 50.57 30.62
C ILE A 87 -8.85 50.66 30.56
N LEU A 88 -9.55 50.05 31.51
CA LEU A 88 -11.01 50.09 31.62
C LEU A 88 -11.51 51.52 31.85
N SER A 89 -10.87 52.26 32.75
CA SER A 89 -11.24 53.65 33.07
C SER A 89 -11.21 54.55 31.83
N ASP A 90 -10.11 54.48 31.07
CA ASP A 90 -9.93 55.24 29.83
C ASP A 90 -10.87 54.76 28.72
N LEU A 91 -11.09 53.44 28.61
CA LEU A 91 -12.02 52.85 27.66
C LEU A 91 -13.46 53.30 27.91
N ILE A 92 -13.91 53.34 29.17
CA ILE A 92 -15.26 53.82 29.51
C ILE A 92 -15.41 55.29 29.12
N LEU A 93 -14.38 56.10 29.32
CA LEU A 93 -14.38 57.50 28.89
C LEU A 93 -14.49 57.61 27.36
N GLN A 94 -13.74 56.81 26.60
CA GLN A 94 -13.80 56.75 25.14
C GLN A 94 -15.18 56.30 24.64
N LEU A 95 -15.76 55.25 25.22
CA LEU A 95 -17.10 54.76 24.85
C LEU A 95 -18.20 55.79 25.17
N ARG A 96 -18.07 56.54 26.27
CA ARG A 96 -18.96 57.69 26.55
C ARG A 96 -18.79 58.80 25.52
N GLN A 97 -17.58 59.03 25.03
CA GLN A 97 -17.32 59.98 23.95
C GLN A 97 -17.88 59.51 22.59
N CYS A 98 -17.94 58.20 22.32
CA CYS A 98 -18.68 57.66 21.19
C CYS A 98 -20.15 58.07 21.25
N LEU A 99 -20.80 57.83 22.39
CA LEU A 99 -22.24 58.06 22.56
C LEU A 99 -22.63 59.55 22.56
N SER A 100 -21.75 60.43 23.04
CA SER A 100 -22.05 61.85 23.28
C SER A 100 -21.53 62.83 22.22
N LYS A 101 -20.55 62.44 21.40
CA LYS A 101 -19.97 63.33 20.37
C LYS A 101 -20.53 62.99 18.99
N LYS A 102 -20.97 64.03 18.28
CA LYS A 102 -21.51 63.90 16.93
C LYS A 102 -20.44 63.49 15.91
N VAL A 103 -20.87 62.75 14.90
CA VAL A 103 -20.07 62.39 13.73
C VAL A 103 -20.43 63.34 12.59
N LYS A 104 -19.41 63.91 11.94
CA LYS A 104 -19.58 64.74 10.75
C LYS A 104 -19.81 63.83 9.53
N LEU A 105 -20.95 64.03 8.88
CA LEU A 105 -21.32 63.33 7.65
C LEU A 105 -20.80 64.10 6.42
N HIS A 106 -20.68 63.39 5.31
CA HIS A 106 -20.17 63.92 4.03
C HIS A 106 -21.06 65.02 3.43
N ASN A 107 -22.33 65.06 3.82
CA ASN A 107 -23.29 66.10 3.46
C ASN A 107 -23.17 67.36 4.36
N GLY A 108 -22.18 67.40 5.26
CA GLY A 108 -21.91 68.53 6.17
C GLY A 108 -22.76 68.53 7.44
N PHE A 109 -23.71 67.60 7.60
CA PHE A 109 -24.51 67.48 8.81
C PHE A 109 -23.77 66.73 9.92
N GLU A 110 -24.12 67.04 11.17
CA GLU A 110 -23.59 66.35 12.35
C GLU A 110 -24.71 65.61 13.07
N GLN A 111 -24.56 64.29 13.24
CA GLN A 111 -25.53 63.43 13.91
C GLN A 111 -24.84 62.61 15.00
N LEU A 112 -25.57 62.35 16.09
CA LEU A 112 -25.10 61.45 17.15
C LEU A 112 -25.15 60.00 16.66
N PRO A 113 -24.20 59.14 17.04
CA PRO A 113 -24.27 57.72 16.70
C PRO A 113 -25.56 57.07 17.19
N ASP A 114 -26.16 56.23 16.36
CA ASP A 114 -27.34 55.44 16.69
C ASP A 114 -26.92 54.15 17.41
N TYR A 115 -25.83 53.54 16.95
CA TYR A 115 -25.27 52.32 17.53
C TYR A 115 -23.77 52.51 17.85
N VAL A 116 -23.34 51.97 18.98
CA VAL A 116 -21.93 51.96 19.38
C VAL A 116 -21.52 50.54 19.71
N TYR A 117 -20.42 50.09 19.11
CA TYR A 117 -19.83 48.77 19.34
C TYR A 117 -18.46 48.90 20.01
N LEU A 118 -18.20 48.02 20.97
CA LEU A 118 -16.87 47.74 21.50
C LEU A 118 -16.36 46.46 20.85
N ALA A 119 -15.39 46.57 19.95
CA ALA A 119 -14.78 45.44 19.27
C ALA A 119 -13.46 45.02 19.93
N SER A 120 -13.30 43.73 20.18
CA SER A 120 -12.05 43.14 20.68
C SER A 120 -11.67 41.92 19.86
N PRO A 121 -10.38 41.71 19.53
CA PRO A 121 -9.92 40.46 18.91
C PRO A 121 -9.89 39.29 19.89
N PHE A 122 -10.09 39.53 21.19
CA PHE A 122 -10.17 38.50 22.24
C PHE A 122 -11.61 38.18 22.60
N GLN A 123 -11.84 36.99 23.15
CA GLN A 123 -13.11 36.64 23.78
C GLN A 123 -13.24 37.36 25.12
N ILE A 124 -14.36 38.05 25.34
CA ILE A 124 -14.57 38.81 26.57
C ILE A 124 -15.22 37.89 27.61
N SER A 125 -14.58 37.73 28.76
CA SER A 125 -15.10 36.85 29.83
C SER A 125 -16.43 37.34 30.40
N GLN A 126 -17.31 36.43 30.85
CA GLN A 126 -18.58 36.79 31.50
C GLN A 126 -18.40 37.69 32.73
N ARG A 127 -17.27 37.53 33.44
CA ARG A 127 -16.94 38.38 34.59
C ARG A 127 -16.62 39.81 34.17
N LEU A 128 -15.79 39.98 33.13
CA LEU A 128 -15.47 41.30 32.60
C LEU A 128 -16.74 41.97 32.06
N LEU A 129 -17.58 41.21 31.35
CA LEU A 129 -18.90 41.66 30.93
C LEU A 129 -19.73 42.17 32.10
N SER A 130 -19.86 41.43 33.20
CA SER A 130 -20.66 41.87 34.35
C SER A 130 -20.07 43.11 35.05
N GLU A 131 -18.74 43.27 35.06
CA GLU A 131 -18.07 44.44 35.64
C GLU A 131 -18.31 45.72 34.82
N ILE A 132 -18.37 45.63 33.49
CA ILE A 132 -18.56 46.78 32.61
C ILE A 132 -20.02 47.02 32.21
N HIS A 133 -20.91 46.03 32.33
CA HIS A 133 -22.29 46.06 31.79
C HIS A 133 -23.09 47.29 32.23
N GLU A 134 -23.04 47.65 33.52
CA GLU A 134 -23.74 48.83 34.04
C GLU A 134 -23.14 50.14 33.51
N GLN A 135 -21.85 50.14 33.18
CA GLN A 135 -21.10 51.32 32.74
C GLN A 135 -21.19 51.54 31.22
N LEU A 136 -21.59 50.51 30.47
CA LEU A 136 -21.85 50.53 29.03
C LEU A 136 -23.24 51.09 28.66
N ARG A 137 -24.07 51.44 29.65
CA ARG A 137 -25.39 52.05 29.46
C ARG A 137 -25.34 53.56 29.70
N PHE A 138 -25.91 54.34 28.78
CA PHE A 138 -26.03 55.79 28.93
C PHE A 138 -27.42 56.27 28.48
N GLY A 139 -28.32 56.46 29.45
CA GLY A 139 -29.73 56.72 29.16
C GLY A 139 -30.37 55.53 28.44
N ASP A 140 -31.01 55.79 27.30
CA ASP A 140 -31.64 54.74 26.46
C ASP A 140 -30.67 54.08 25.47
N LYS A 141 -29.40 54.51 25.41
CA LYS A 141 -28.38 53.97 24.49
C LYS A 141 -27.42 53.02 25.19
N ASN A 142 -27.12 51.91 24.53
CA ASN A 142 -26.20 50.88 25.02
C ASN A 142 -25.03 50.70 24.05
N VAL A 143 -23.86 50.36 24.60
CA VAL A 143 -22.74 49.83 23.81
C VAL A 143 -22.90 48.33 23.65
N GLU A 144 -22.95 47.87 22.41
CA GLU A 144 -22.92 46.45 22.07
C GLU A 144 -21.48 45.94 21.99
N ILE A 145 -21.29 44.64 22.21
CA ILE A 145 -19.95 44.04 22.24
C ILE A 145 -19.79 43.15 21.04
N LEU A 146 -18.62 43.24 20.42
CA LEU A 146 -18.21 42.44 19.29
C LEU A 146 -16.86 41.79 19.61
N ASP A 147 -16.91 40.62 20.24
CA ASP A 147 -15.70 39.91 20.66
C ASP A 147 -15.11 39.02 19.55
N GLY A 148 -13.88 38.53 19.74
CA GLY A 148 -13.14 37.82 18.71
C GLY A 148 -13.91 36.68 18.04
N PRO A 149 -14.55 35.77 18.81
CA PRO A 149 -15.39 34.71 18.24
C PRO A 149 -16.55 35.23 17.39
N GLN A 150 -17.28 36.25 17.86
CA GLN A 150 -18.39 36.86 17.09
C GLN A 150 -17.90 37.53 15.81
N VAL A 151 -16.75 38.22 15.85
CA VAL A 151 -16.13 38.80 14.65
C VAL A 151 -15.87 37.70 13.62
N ILE A 152 -15.31 36.57 14.02
CA ILE A 152 -15.01 35.46 13.10
C ILE A 152 -16.29 34.84 12.54
N GLU A 153 -17.33 34.64 13.35
CA GLU A 153 -18.63 34.15 12.86
C GLU A 153 -19.23 35.09 11.80
N LEU A 154 -19.16 36.40 12.03
CA LEU A 154 -19.62 37.39 11.07
C LEU A 154 -18.76 37.38 9.79
N ILE A 155 -17.44 37.22 9.90
CA ILE A 155 -16.58 37.08 8.70
C ILE A 155 -16.95 35.82 7.92
N LYS A 156 -17.12 34.67 8.59
CA LYS A 156 -17.59 33.41 7.95
C LYS A 156 -18.88 33.63 7.17
N LYS A 157 -19.81 34.42 7.72
CA LYS A 157 -21.13 34.69 7.13
C LYS A 157 -21.12 35.69 5.98
N TYR A 158 -20.36 36.78 6.10
CA TYR A 158 -20.47 37.93 5.17
C TYR A 158 -19.25 38.10 4.25
N LYS A 159 -18.04 37.66 4.65
CA LYS A 159 -16.81 37.81 3.85
C LYS A 159 -15.78 36.70 4.14
N PRO A 160 -16.06 35.43 3.81
CA PRO A 160 -15.18 34.30 4.16
C PRO A 160 -13.75 34.43 3.63
N LEU A 161 -13.56 35.00 2.43
CA LEU A 161 -12.24 35.25 1.82
C LEU A 161 -11.31 36.14 2.67
N LEU A 162 -11.87 36.93 3.60
CA LEU A 162 -11.05 37.75 4.49
C LEU A 162 -10.23 36.89 5.46
N LEU A 163 -10.76 35.74 5.88
CA LEU A 163 -10.06 34.81 6.77
C LEU A 163 -8.82 34.22 6.08
N GLU A 164 -8.91 33.93 4.79
CA GLU A 164 -7.80 33.38 4.00
C GLU A 164 -6.62 34.36 3.89
N ASN A 165 -6.88 35.67 3.91
CA ASN A 165 -5.83 36.69 3.82
C ASN A 165 -5.15 36.97 5.16
N LEU A 166 -5.78 36.59 6.28
CA LEU A 166 -5.24 36.80 7.62
C LEU A 166 -4.24 35.72 8.02
N LEU A 167 -4.25 34.57 7.34
CA LEU A 167 -3.45 33.42 7.68
C LEU A 167 -2.15 33.36 6.89
N SER A 168 -1.05 33.04 7.57
CA SER A 168 0.22 32.71 6.93
C SER A 168 0.12 31.35 6.21
N ILE A 169 1.09 31.04 5.33
CA ILE A 169 1.18 29.70 4.70
C ILE A 169 1.25 28.61 5.78
N SER A 170 2.03 28.82 6.84
CA SER A 170 2.11 27.90 7.98
C SER A 170 0.75 27.67 8.66
N ASP A 171 -0.05 28.72 8.84
CA ASP A 171 -1.39 28.58 9.44
C ASP A 171 -2.34 27.84 8.50
N LYS A 172 -2.27 28.14 7.19
CA LYS A 172 -3.08 27.45 6.16
C LYS A 172 -2.78 25.96 6.08
N LEU A 173 -1.53 25.55 6.27
CA LEU A 173 -1.16 24.14 6.35
C LEU A 173 -1.79 23.42 7.56
N GLN A 174 -2.12 24.16 8.63
CA GLN A 174 -2.79 23.66 9.82
C GLN A 174 -4.32 23.82 9.79
N LEU A 175 -4.90 24.39 8.74
CA LEU A 175 -6.36 24.42 8.58
C LEU A 175 -6.90 23.03 8.29
N HIS A 176 -8.01 22.66 8.91
CA HIS A 176 -8.65 21.37 8.68
C HIS A 176 -10.07 21.53 8.17
N ASP A 177 -10.40 20.82 7.10
CA ASP A 177 -11.78 20.63 6.70
C ASP A 177 -12.44 19.61 7.64
N VAL A 178 -13.22 20.11 8.59
CA VAL A 178 -13.94 19.30 9.58
C VAL A 178 -14.90 18.32 8.91
N GLN A 179 -15.45 18.66 7.74
CA GLN A 179 -16.32 17.75 7.00
C GLN A 179 -15.54 16.55 6.46
N GLN A 180 -14.26 16.71 6.12
CA GLN A 180 -13.39 15.60 5.70
C GLN A 180 -12.96 14.67 6.83
N LEU A 181 -13.05 15.13 8.09
CA LEU A 181 -12.74 14.31 9.26
C LEU A 181 -13.93 13.48 9.73
N ASN A 182 -15.09 13.65 9.12
CA ASN A 182 -16.20 12.72 9.23
C ASN A 182 -16.08 11.71 8.09
N ASN A 183 -16.24 10.41 8.38
CA ASN A 183 -16.32 9.40 7.33
C ASN A 183 -17.66 9.53 6.60
N LEU A 184 -17.80 10.60 5.81
CA LEU A 184 -19.04 10.95 5.08
C LEU A 184 -19.49 9.81 4.17
N GLU A 185 -18.54 9.08 3.60
CA GLU A 185 -18.81 7.90 2.76
C GLU A 185 -19.48 6.78 3.55
N LEU A 186 -19.00 6.48 4.76
CA LEU A 186 -19.62 5.51 5.66
C LEU A 186 -20.97 6.02 6.18
N ILE A 187 -21.05 7.28 6.64
CA ILE A 187 -22.29 7.87 7.16
C ILE A 187 -23.39 7.88 6.08
N ALA A 188 -23.04 8.26 4.85
CA ALA A 188 -23.94 8.24 3.70
C ALA A 188 -24.32 6.80 3.31
N ALA A 189 -23.36 5.86 3.27
CA ALA A 189 -23.63 4.45 3.01
C ALA A 189 -24.51 3.79 4.10
N LEU A 190 -24.50 4.33 5.32
CA LEU A 190 -25.36 3.89 6.41
C LEU A 190 -26.71 4.63 6.44
N ASN A 191 -26.83 5.75 5.74
CA ASN A 191 -28.01 6.63 5.76
C ASN A 191 -28.41 7.04 7.19
N GLN A 192 -27.41 7.37 8.01
CA GLN A 192 -27.56 7.72 9.42
C GLN A 192 -27.17 9.17 9.68
N LYS A 193 -27.73 9.76 10.75
CA LYS A 193 -27.47 11.15 11.17
C LYS A 193 -26.44 11.28 12.29
N TYR A 194 -26.08 10.18 12.96
CA TYR A 194 -25.21 10.18 14.14
C TYR A 194 -23.83 9.58 13.81
N SER A 195 -22.77 10.13 14.40
CA SER A 195 -21.41 9.68 14.22
C SER A 195 -21.12 8.41 15.05
N ILE A 196 -20.39 7.46 14.45
CA ILE A 196 -19.88 6.23 15.09
C ILE A 196 -18.83 6.53 16.18
N ASP A 197 -18.39 7.80 16.29
CA ASP A 197 -17.36 8.35 17.17
C ASP A 197 -17.47 7.91 18.65
N GLU A 198 -18.65 7.48 19.13
CA GLU A 198 -18.89 7.10 20.53
C GLU A 198 -18.63 5.60 20.84
N LEU A 199 -18.43 4.74 19.84
CA LEU A 199 -18.47 3.27 20.07
C LEU A 199 -17.17 2.66 20.64
N ASN A 200 -16.02 3.35 20.61
CA ASN A 200 -14.73 2.91 21.19
C ASN A 200 -14.42 1.40 21.05
N CYS A 201 -14.72 0.83 19.88
CA CYS A 201 -14.47 -0.56 19.55
C CYS A 201 -13.39 -0.63 18.46
N TYR A 202 -12.15 -0.85 18.87
CA TYR A 202 -11.01 -1.01 17.96
C TYR A 202 -10.77 -2.48 17.66
N SER A 203 -10.31 -2.76 16.44
CA SER A 203 -9.78 -4.06 16.04
C SER A 203 -8.47 -4.37 16.74
N ASP A 204 -8.19 -5.66 16.97
CA ASP A 204 -6.85 -6.11 17.33
C ASP A 204 -5.86 -5.81 16.20
N LEU A 205 -4.58 -5.67 16.56
CA LEU A 205 -3.53 -5.27 15.62
C LEU A 205 -2.52 -6.38 15.41
N ALA A 206 -2.13 -6.62 14.17
CA ALA A 206 -0.96 -7.42 13.81
C ALA A 206 0.10 -6.55 13.14
N PHE A 207 1.37 -6.93 13.21
CA PHE A 207 2.45 -6.20 12.56
C PHE A 207 2.92 -6.90 11.29
N PHE A 208 3.48 -6.14 10.36
CA PHE A 208 4.25 -6.70 9.25
C PHE A 208 5.28 -5.72 8.71
N MET A 209 6.25 -6.24 7.97
CA MET A 209 7.25 -5.46 7.23
C MET A 209 7.49 -6.15 5.89
N GLY A 210 7.42 -5.39 4.79
CA GLY A 210 7.47 -5.98 3.45
C GLY A 210 6.32 -6.96 3.23
N THR A 211 6.63 -8.22 2.97
CA THR A 211 5.62 -9.30 2.87
C THR A 211 5.59 -10.22 4.09
N ILE A 212 6.38 -9.93 5.14
CA ILE A 212 6.49 -10.78 6.33
C ILE A 212 5.52 -10.33 7.42
N ASP A 213 4.54 -11.18 7.72
CA ASP A 213 3.58 -11.03 8.81
C ASP A 213 4.16 -11.48 10.15
N SER A 214 3.90 -10.71 11.22
CA SER A 214 4.40 -10.96 12.57
C SER A 214 3.93 -12.27 13.21
N ASN A 215 2.88 -12.91 12.68
CA ASN A 215 2.48 -14.28 13.05
C ASN A 215 3.66 -15.26 12.96
N ILE A 216 4.57 -15.05 12.00
CA ILE A 216 5.75 -15.89 11.83
C ILE A 216 6.66 -15.88 13.07
N LEU A 217 6.65 -14.79 13.85
CA LEU A 217 7.41 -14.69 15.11
C LEU A 217 6.76 -15.50 16.24
N LEU A 218 5.46 -15.78 16.12
CA LEU A 218 4.67 -16.52 17.10
C LEU A 218 4.67 -18.02 16.83
N ASP A 219 4.42 -18.40 15.58
CA ASP A 219 4.10 -19.77 15.18
C ASP A 219 5.22 -20.50 14.45
N SER A 220 6.39 -19.88 14.23
CA SER A 220 7.46 -20.51 13.43
C SER A 220 8.79 -20.61 14.18
N THR A 221 9.60 -21.59 13.76
CA THR A 221 11.02 -21.67 14.10
C THR A 221 11.88 -21.54 12.85
N PHE A 222 13.02 -20.90 13.02
CA PHE A 222 13.95 -20.57 11.95
C PHE A 222 15.27 -21.30 12.20
N SER A 223 15.86 -21.81 11.12
CA SER A 223 17.22 -22.33 11.16
C SER A 223 17.95 -21.99 9.86
N ILE A 224 19.11 -21.36 9.98
CA ILE A 224 20.01 -21.12 8.84
C ILE A 224 20.82 -22.39 8.55
N LYS A 225 20.85 -22.81 7.28
CA LYS A 225 21.54 -24.03 6.85
C LYS A 225 23.05 -23.92 7.03
N LYS A 226 23.69 -25.02 7.45
CA LYS A 226 25.14 -25.13 7.71
C LYS A 226 25.99 -25.44 6.47
N GLU A 227 25.42 -25.33 5.29
CA GLU A 227 26.07 -25.74 4.04
C GLU A 227 26.92 -24.62 3.44
N ASN A 228 27.98 -25.01 2.73
CA ASN A 228 28.77 -24.09 1.92
C ASN A 228 27.96 -23.70 0.69
N ILE A 229 27.79 -22.41 0.47
CA ILE A 229 27.02 -21.90 -0.67
C ILE A 229 28.01 -21.38 -1.70
N ILE A 230 27.88 -21.90 -2.91
CA ILE A 230 28.78 -21.60 -4.02
C ILE A 230 28.08 -20.59 -4.95
N LEU A 231 28.76 -19.48 -5.22
CA LEU A 231 28.22 -18.33 -5.94
C LEU A 231 29.16 -17.88 -7.06
N SER A 232 28.57 -17.35 -8.12
CA SER A 232 29.29 -16.56 -9.12
C SER A 232 29.68 -15.18 -8.54
N LYS A 233 30.63 -14.48 -9.16
CA LYS A 233 31.01 -13.12 -8.72
C LYS A 233 29.87 -12.11 -8.84
N GLY A 234 29.07 -12.18 -9.91
CA GLY A 234 27.90 -11.30 -10.08
C GLY A 234 26.86 -11.53 -9.00
N SER A 235 26.54 -12.80 -8.70
CA SER A 235 25.61 -13.16 -7.62
C SER A 235 26.13 -12.72 -6.24
N TRP A 236 27.43 -12.86 -5.99
CA TRP A 236 28.06 -12.38 -4.76
C TRP A 236 27.97 -10.86 -4.59
N ASP A 237 28.29 -10.08 -5.63
CA ASP A 237 28.28 -8.62 -5.54
C ASP A 237 26.88 -8.09 -5.25
N LEU A 238 25.86 -8.70 -5.89
CA LEU A 238 24.45 -8.40 -5.63
C LEU A 238 24.06 -8.75 -4.19
N LEU A 239 24.30 -10.00 -3.74
CA LEU A 239 23.96 -10.45 -2.40
C LEU A 239 24.70 -9.67 -1.30
N ASN A 240 25.98 -9.34 -1.50
CA ASN A 240 26.75 -8.57 -0.53
C ASN A 240 26.18 -7.16 -0.37
N LYS A 241 25.80 -6.52 -1.48
CA LYS A 241 25.21 -5.17 -1.46
C LYS A 241 23.81 -5.17 -0.85
N GLU A 242 22.93 -6.08 -1.29
CA GLU A 242 21.50 -6.02 -0.97
C GLU A 242 21.13 -6.78 0.30
N VAL A 243 21.84 -7.87 0.60
CA VAL A 243 21.52 -8.80 1.70
C VAL A 243 22.50 -8.64 2.86
N PHE A 244 23.80 -8.91 2.67
CA PHE A 244 24.73 -9.03 3.80
C PHE A 244 25.02 -7.70 4.49
N ARG A 245 25.26 -6.62 3.74
CA ARG A 245 25.44 -5.28 4.33
C ARG A 245 24.17 -4.75 4.99
N SER A 246 23.01 -5.09 4.43
CA SER A 246 21.71 -4.73 5.02
C SER A 246 21.49 -5.45 6.34
N LEU A 247 21.77 -6.76 6.39
CA LEU A 247 21.71 -7.56 7.61
C LEU A 247 22.72 -7.11 8.66
N GLU A 248 23.94 -6.75 8.27
CA GLU A 248 24.97 -6.25 9.20
C GLU A 248 24.49 -5.03 10.00
N LYS A 249 23.82 -4.08 9.33
CA LYS A 249 23.24 -2.90 9.98
C LYS A 249 22.16 -3.25 11.02
N ILE A 250 21.44 -4.36 10.83
CA ILE A 250 20.35 -4.79 11.71
C ILE A 250 20.89 -5.67 12.85
N LEU A 251 21.77 -6.63 12.53
CA LEU A 251 22.35 -7.57 13.47
C LEU A 251 23.44 -6.93 14.35
N GLY A 252 24.08 -5.87 13.87
CA GLY A 252 25.24 -5.24 14.50
C GLY A 252 26.56 -5.99 14.28
N TYR A 253 26.57 -7.01 13.42
CA TYR A 253 27.76 -7.78 13.01
C TYR A 253 27.58 -8.36 11.61
N TYR A 254 28.68 -8.61 10.90
CA TYR A 254 28.63 -9.20 9.56
C TYR A 254 28.10 -10.65 9.58
N PRO A 255 27.08 -10.99 8.77
CA PRO A 255 26.35 -12.27 8.89
C PRO A 255 27.16 -13.50 8.46
N LEU A 256 28.26 -13.33 7.73
CA LEU A 256 29.13 -14.43 7.29
C LEU A 256 30.32 -14.65 8.22
N THR A 257 30.89 -15.85 8.17
CA THR A 257 32.09 -16.22 8.96
C THR A 257 33.32 -15.40 8.58
N GLN A 258 33.40 -14.95 7.33
CA GLN A 258 34.47 -14.11 6.80
C GLN A 258 33.91 -12.75 6.34
N PRO A 259 34.61 -11.62 6.57
CA PRO A 259 34.23 -10.31 6.06
C PRO A 259 34.26 -10.24 4.52
N SER A 260 33.49 -9.31 3.94
CA SER A 260 33.43 -9.14 2.47
C SER A 260 34.79 -8.94 1.83
N ASP A 261 35.64 -8.14 2.45
CA ASP A 261 36.93 -7.73 1.87
C ASP A 261 37.89 -8.93 1.76
N VAL A 262 37.82 -9.86 2.72
CA VAL A 262 38.62 -11.09 2.71
C VAL A 262 38.16 -12.04 1.61
N ILE A 263 36.84 -12.14 1.40
CA ILE A 263 36.23 -12.97 0.35
C ILE A 263 36.62 -12.42 -1.03
N ASP A 264 36.51 -11.10 -1.22
CA ASP A 264 36.88 -10.43 -2.47
C ASP A 264 38.38 -10.59 -2.76
N ASP A 265 39.24 -10.42 -1.76
CA ASP A 265 40.69 -10.63 -1.90
C ASP A 265 41.05 -12.07 -2.27
N ALA A 266 40.38 -13.05 -1.66
CA ALA A 266 40.60 -14.47 -1.97
C ALA A 266 40.18 -14.80 -3.40
N TYR A 267 39.01 -14.31 -3.83
CA TYR A 267 38.52 -14.47 -5.20
C TYR A 267 39.47 -13.81 -6.22
N ASN A 268 39.87 -12.55 -5.96
CA ASN A 268 40.78 -11.82 -6.85
C ASN A 268 42.14 -12.52 -6.99
N LYS A 269 42.70 -13.04 -5.90
CA LYS A 269 43.94 -13.83 -5.93
C LYS A 269 43.78 -15.13 -6.73
N ALA A 270 42.67 -15.84 -6.58
CA ALA A 270 42.39 -17.05 -7.34
C ALA A 270 42.17 -16.73 -8.84
N MET A 271 41.48 -15.63 -9.14
CA MET A 271 41.23 -15.16 -10.50
C MET A 271 42.52 -14.74 -11.22
N LEU A 272 43.49 -14.16 -10.50
CA LEU A 272 44.82 -13.89 -11.06
C LEU A 272 45.56 -15.18 -11.45
N LYS A 273 45.43 -16.26 -10.67
CA LYS A 273 46.01 -17.56 -11.01
C LYS A 273 45.31 -18.17 -12.22
N PHE A 274 43.99 -18.12 -12.27
CA PHE A 274 43.19 -18.57 -13.41
C PHE A 274 43.56 -17.86 -14.71
N LYS A 275 43.71 -16.53 -14.67
CA LYS A 275 44.12 -15.68 -15.81
C LYS A 275 45.62 -15.73 -16.14
N SER A 276 46.41 -16.48 -15.39
CA SER A 276 47.86 -16.56 -15.63
C SER A 276 48.16 -17.14 -17.01
N LYS A 277 49.26 -16.68 -17.63
CA LYS A 277 49.71 -17.19 -18.93
C LYS A 277 49.94 -18.71 -18.90
N THR A 278 50.39 -19.23 -17.76
CA THR A 278 50.62 -20.67 -17.56
C THR A 278 49.31 -21.45 -17.60
N ASN A 279 48.27 -21.01 -16.88
CA ASN A 279 46.98 -21.70 -16.86
C ASN A 279 46.25 -21.60 -18.21
N GLN A 280 46.34 -20.46 -18.89
CA GLN A 280 45.83 -20.30 -20.27
C GLN A 280 46.54 -21.21 -21.27
N LYS A 281 47.84 -21.47 -21.07
CA LYS A 281 48.59 -22.42 -21.89
C LYS A 281 48.11 -23.85 -21.62
N ILE A 282 47.95 -24.24 -20.35
CA ILE A 282 47.40 -25.56 -19.98
C ILE A 282 46.02 -25.76 -20.61
N LYS A 283 45.14 -24.74 -20.60
CA LYS A 283 43.83 -24.82 -21.27
C LYS A 283 43.95 -25.06 -22.77
N LYS A 284 44.84 -24.34 -23.46
CA LYS A 284 45.10 -24.55 -24.89
C LYS A 284 45.66 -25.95 -25.16
N ASP A 285 46.55 -26.45 -24.30
CA ASP A 285 47.13 -27.79 -24.42
C ASP A 285 46.04 -28.86 -24.19
N ILE A 286 45.13 -28.67 -23.23
CA ILE A 286 43.92 -29.50 -23.03
C ILE A 286 43.06 -29.53 -24.29
N ASP A 287 42.72 -28.36 -24.84
CA ASP A 287 41.85 -28.25 -26.01
C ASP A 287 42.49 -28.92 -27.24
N GLN A 288 43.82 -28.78 -27.41
CA GLN A 288 44.57 -29.46 -28.46
C GLN A 288 44.57 -30.99 -28.30
N VAL A 289 44.81 -31.49 -27.08
CA VAL A 289 44.80 -32.93 -26.80
C VAL A 289 43.39 -33.51 -27.02
N GLN A 290 42.33 -32.81 -26.59
CA GLN A 290 40.94 -33.20 -26.85
C GLN A 290 40.63 -33.24 -28.36
N GLN A 291 41.09 -32.24 -29.13
CA GLN A 291 40.93 -32.22 -30.58
C GLN A 291 41.67 -33.38 -31.27
N LEU A 292 42.88 -33.70 -30.80
CA LEU A 292 43.64 -34.84 -31.30
C LEU A 292 42.97 -36.18 -30.99
N ILE A 293 42.43 -36.35 -29.78
CA ILE A 293 41.65 -37.54 -29.39
C ILE A 293 40.42 -37.68 -30.29
N SER A 294 39.69 -36.59 -30.52
CA SER A 294 38.51 -36.58 -31.39
C SER A 294 38.88 -36.97 -32.83
N THR A 295 39.93 -36.37 -33.39
CA THR A 295 40.42 -36.66 -34.75
C THR A 295 40.85 -38.13 -34.89
N ASN A 296 41.64 -38.64 -33.94
CA ASN A 296 42.08 -40.03 -33.93
C ASN A 296 40.89 -41.00 -33.76
N THR A 297 39.91 -40.67 -32.94
CA THR A 297 38.67 -41.46 -32.77
C THR A 297 37.89 -41.54 -34.08
N GLN A 298 37.76 -40.43 -34.81
CA GLN A 298 37.13 -40.41 -36.14
C GLN A 298 37.91 -41.27 -37.15
N SER A 299 39.24 -41.24 -37.13
CA SER A 299 40.08 -42.11 -37.97
C SER A 299 39.84 -43.60 -37.67
N ILE A 300 39.72 -43.98 -36.39
CA ILE A 300 39.39 -45.37 -36.01
C ILE A 300 38.02 -45.77 -36.53
N ASN A 301 37.01 -44.92 -36.35
CA ASN A 301 35.65 -45.22 -36.84
C ASN A 301 35.62 -45.43 -38.36
N ARG A 302 36.38 -44.64 -39.13
CA ARG A 302 36.55 -44.85 -40.58
C ARG A 302 37.20 -46.20 -40.90
N ILE A 303 38.23 -46.60 -40.15
CA ILE A 303 38.88 -47.91 -40.33
C ILE A 303 37.91 -49.05 -40.01
N VAL A 304 37.13 -48.94 -38.93
CA VAL A 304 36.10 -49.94 -38.59
C VAL A 304 35.06 -50.06 -39.70
N SER A 305 34.55 -48.95 -40.22
CA SER A 305 33.60 -48.96 -41.35
C SER A 305 34.20 -49.56 -42.63
N TYR A 306 35.49 -49.33 -42.91
CA TYR A 306 36.19 -49.94 -44.04
C TYR A 306 36.33 -51.46 -43.89
N ILE A 307 36.73 -51.92 -42.69
CA ILE A 307 36.87 -53.35 -42.38
C ILE A 307 35.49 -54.03 -42.44
N ASP A 308 34.44 -53.42 -41.89
CA ASP A 308 33.06 -53.90 -42.00
C ASP A 308 32.61 -54.07 -43.46
N SER A 309 32.83 -53.05 -44.29
CA SER A 309 32.47 -53.07 -45.70
C SER A 309 33.24 -54.16 -46.46
N SER A 310 34.52 -54.36 -46.12
CA SER A 310 35.36 -55.39 -46.72
C SER A 310 34.91 -56.81 -46.33
N ILE A 311 34.57 -57.04 -45.05
CA ILE A 311 34.06 -58.33 -44.56
C ILE A 311 32.72 -58.65 -45.21
N ASN A 312 31.80 -57.68 -45.29
CA ASN A 312 30.50 -57.87 -45.92
C ASN A 312 30.62 -58.18 -47.42
N GLY A 313 31.58 -57.56 -48.11
CA GLY A 313 31.91 -57.89 -49.50
C GLY A 313 32.47 -59.31 -49.68
N MET A 314 33.31 -59.79 -48.74
CA MET A 314 33.82 -61.17 -48.77
C MET A 314 32.72 -62.21 -48.50
N LEU A 315 31.76 -61.89 -47.62
CA LEU A 315 30.61 -62.74 -47.30
C LEU A 315 29.60 -62.82 -48.46
N SER A 316 29.37 -61.72 -49.19
CA SER A 316 28.43 -61.71 -50.32
C SER A 316 28.95 -62.44 -51.57
N LEU A 317 30.28 -62.53 -51.73
CA LEU A 317 30.94 -63.24 -52.82
C LEU A 317 31.08 -64.76 -52.59
N GLY A 318 30.62 -65.30 -51.46
CA GLY A 318 30.67 -66.73 -51.16
C GLY A 318 32.08 -67.32 -51.09
N SER A 319 33.08 -66.49 -50.75
CA SER A 319 34.49 -66.90 -50.77
C SER A 319 34.89 -67.72 -49.54
N ASP A 320 35.32 -68.97 -49.72
CA ASP A 320 36.02 -69.81 -48.72
C ASP A 320 37.46 -69.28 -48.50
N SER A 321 37.59 -67.99 -48.18
CA SER A 321 38.90 -67.41 -47.92
C SER A 321 39.36 -67.81 -46.51
N VAL A 322 40.53 -68.45 -46.43
CA VAL A 322 41.18 -68.88 -45.17
C VAL A 322 41.39 -67.72 -44.19
N ILE A 323 41.36 -66.48 -44.69
CA ILE A 323 41.56 -65.23 -43.94
C ILE A 323 40.28 -64.63 -43.34
N LEU A 324 39.09 -65.07 -43.76
CA LEU A 324 37.81 -64.46 -43.35
C LEU A 324 37.49 -64.61 -41.84
N PRO A 325 37.68 -65.78 -41.20
CA PRO A 325 37.42 -65.91 -39.76
C PRO A 325 38.30 -64.98 -38.92
N LEU A 326 39.58 -64.84 -39.32
CA LEU A 326 40.56 -63.99 -38.64
C LEU A 326 40.25 -62.50 -38.84
N ALA A 327 39.75 -62.11 -40.03
CA ALA A 327 39.28 -60.75 -40.31
C ALA A 327 38.07 -60.36 -39.44
N ILE A 328 37.10 -61.29 -39.25
CA ILE A 328 35.94 -61.09 -38.38
C ILE A 328 36.37 -60.89 -36.92
N GLU A 329 37.35 -61.68 -36.45
CA GLU A 329 37.87 -61.56 -35.09
C GLU A 329 38.60 -60.23 -34.86
N CYS A 330 39.45 -59.80 -35.80
CA CYS A 330 40.09 -58.47 -35.79
C CYS A 330 39.05 -57.34 -35.69
N ASN A 331 37.97 -57.40 -36.46
CA ASN A 331 36.91 -56.39 -36.44
C ASN A 331 36.13 -56.39 -35.11
N LYS A 332 35.81 -57.57 -34.57
CA LYS A 332 35.16 -57.72 -33.26
C LYS A 332 36.01 -57.11 -32.14
N ILE A 333 37.32 -57.31 -32.20
CA ILE A 333 38.29 -56.72 -31.27
C ILE A 333 38.27 -55.19 -31.38
N LEU A 334 38.36 -54.61 -32.59
CA LEU A 334 38.33 -53.15 -32.78
C LEU A 334 37.03 -52.52 -32.26
N LYS A 335 35.87 -53.11 -32.57
CA LYS A 335 34.57 -52.62 -32.10
C LYS A 335 34.47 -52.62 -30.58
N LYS A 336 35.01 -53.63 -29.93
CA LYS A 336 35.03 -53.73 -28.46
C LYS A 336 35.83 -52.60 -27.81
N ILE A 337 36.97 -52.22 -28.37
CA ILE A 337 37.80 -51.12 -27.85
C ILE A 337 37.09 -49.77 -28.01
N VAL A 338 36.44 -49.57 -29.16
CA VAL A 338 35.69 -48.34 -29.45
C VAL A 338 34.52 -48.21 -28.48
N SER A 339 33.76 -49.29 -28.23
CA SER A 339 32.66 -49.27 -27.25
C SER A 339 33.14 -49.02 -25.82
N ASN A 340 34.35 -49.48 -25.48
CA ASN A 340 34.92 -49.33 -24.14
C ASN A 340 35.80 -48.09 -23.98
N SER A 341 35.66 -47.10 -24.87
CA SER A 341 36.34 -45.81 -24.78
C SER A 341 37.86 -45.92 -24.65
N PHE A 342 38.49 -46.87 -25.35
CA PHE A 342 39.95 -47.01 -25.44
C PHE A 342 40.63 -47.28 -24.07
N SER A 343 40.21 -48.34 -23.39
CA SER A 343 40.78 -48.75 -22.10
C SER A 343 42.19 -49.36 -22.25
N LYS A 344 43.08 -49.12 -21.28
CA LYS A 344 44.48 -49.61 -21.32
C LYS A 344 44.58 -51.14 -21.23
N GLN A 345 43.71 -51.76 -20.45
CA GLN A 345 43.67 -53.21 -20.22
C GLN A 345 43.36 -54.00 -21.50
N GLU A 346 42.69 -53.39 -22.48
CA GLU A 346 42.34 -54.04 -23.73
C GLU A 346 43.48 -54.02 -24.76
N ILE A 347 44.39 -53.04 -24.70
CA ILE A 347 45.55 -53.03 -25.60
C ILE A 347 46.46 -54.23 -25.33
N ASP A 348 46.74 -54.53 -24.06
CA ASP A 348 47.61 -55.65 -23.70
C ASP A 348 47.03 -56.99 -24.18
N ALA A 349 45.70 -57.15 -24.11
CA ALA A 349 45.01 -58.31 -24.66
C ALA A 349 45.12 -58.40 -26.19
N ILE A 350 45.20 -57.27 -26.88
CA ILE A 350 45.32 -57.20 -28.34
C ILE A 350 46.73 -57.47 -28.81
N GLU A 351 47.74 -56.99 -28.08
CA GLU A 351 49.14 -57.33 -28.38
C GLU A 351 49.39 -58.82 -28.22
N ASN A 352 48.76 -59.44 -27.20
CA ASN A 352 48.76 -60.89 -27.04
C ASN A 352 48.05 -61.61 -28.19
N PHE A 353 46.95 -61.05 -28.72
CA PHE A 353 46.28 -61.59 -29.90
C PHE A 353 47.13 -61.46 -31.17
N ILE A 354 47.71 -60.28 -31.42
CA ILE A 354 48.57 -59.99 -32.58
C ILE A 354 49.78 -60.94 -32.63
N SER A 355 50.40 -61.19 -31.47
CA SER A 355 51.55 -62.09 -31.35
C SER A 355 51.17 -63.56 -31.48
N LYS A 356 50.07 -64.00 -30.84
CA LYS A 356 49.56 -65.37 -30.91
C LYS A 356 49.18 -65.78 -32.34
N GLU A 357 48.44 -64.91 -33.05
CA GLU A 357 47.94 -65.17 -34.40
C GLU A 357 48.92 -64.72 -35.50
N ASN A 358 50.13 -64.26 -35.14
CA ASN A 358 51.16 -63.76 -36.06
C ASN A 358 50.64 -62.76 -37.11
N ILE A 359 49.75 -61.84 -36.70
CA ILE A 359 49.04 -60.90 -37.60
C ILE A 359 50.00 -60.06 -38.45
N HIS A 360 51.20 -59.75 -37.94
CA HIS A 360 52.25 -59.07 -38.71
C HIS A 360 52.68 -59.84 -39.97
N LYS A 361 52.87 -61.16 -39.85
CA LYS A 361 53.24 -62.02 -40.97
C LYS A 361 52.09 -62.19 -41.96
N VAL A 362 50.86 -62.33 -41.45
CA VAL A 362 49.63 -62.41 -42.27
C VAL A 362 49.41 -61.11 -43.05
N SER A 363 49.66 -59.96 -42.44
CA SER A 363 49.58 -58.65 -43.09
C SER A 363 50.62 -58.47 -44.20
N GLU A 364 51.83 -59.03 -44.07
CA GLU A 364 52.86 -58.97 -45.12
C GLU A 364 52.55 -59.87 -46.31
N GLN A 365 51.95 -61.04 -46.05
CA GLN A 365 51.52 -62.00 -47.07
C GLN A 365 50.27 -61.51 -47.83
N HIS A 366 49.39 -60.76 -47.16
CA HIS A 366 48.12 -60.26 -47.72
C HIS A 366 48.03 -58.73 -47.66
N LYS A 367 48.87 -58.05 -48.43
CA LYS A 367 48.97 -56.56 -48.42
C LYS A 367 47.71 -55.82 -48.85
N GLN A 368 46.80 -56.46 -49.60
CA GLN A 368 45.52 -55.88 -50.05
C GLN A 368 44.32 -56.31 -49.19
N SER A 369 44.56 -56.88 -47.99
CA SER A 369 43.51 -57.33 -47.07
C SER A 369 43.22 -56.30 -45.96
N VAL A 370 42.38 -56.66 -44.98
CA VAL A 370 42.01 -55.81 -43.84
C VAL A 370 43.09 -55.71 -42.76
N PHE A 371 44.07 -56.62 -42.73
CA PHE A 371 45.07 -56.71 -41.67
C PHE A 371 46.05 -55.52 -41.57
N PRO A 372 46.51 -54.90 -42.69
CA PRO A 372 47.29 -53.65 -42.63
C PRO A 372 46.53 -52.51 -41.95
N GLU A 373 45.24 -52.33 -42.26
CA GLU A 373 44.39 -51.30 -41.64
C GLU A 373 44.06 -51.61 -40.18
N PHE A 374 43.90 -52.89 -39.83
CA PHE A 374 43.79 -53.31 -38.42
C PHE A 374 45.05 -52.93 -37.62
N LEU A 375 46.25 -53.20 -38.14
CA LEU A 375 47.51 -52.81 -37.48
C LEU A 375 47.68 -51.28 -37.41
N ASN A 376 47.18 -50.55 -38.41
CA ASN A 376 47.12 -49.08 -38.40
C ASN A 376 46.19 -48.56 -37.29
N ALA A 377 45.00 -49.16 -37.14
CA ALA A 377 44.06 -48.84 -36.07
C ALA A 377 44.68 -49.03 -34.68
N ILE A 378 45.42 -50.12 -34.44
CA ILE A 378 46.10 -50.34 -33.15
C ILE A 378 47.16 -49.27 -32.85
N LYS A 379 47.91 -48.82 -33.87
CA LYS A 379 48.86 -47.70 -33.69
C LYS A 379 48.16 -46.40 -33.31
N VAL A 380 47.01 -46.10 -33.92
CA VAL A 380 46.21 -44.92 -33.61
C VAL A 380 45.55 -45.04 -32.24
N ILE A 381 45.07 -46.23 -31.85
CA ILE A 381 44.52 -46.51 -30.51
C ILE A 381 45.57 -46.26 -29.41
N LYS A 382 46.82 -46.71 -29.60
CA LYS A 382 47.92 -46.43 -28.65
C LYS A 382 48.15 -44.92 -28.46
N LYS A 383 48.06 -44.14 -29.55
CA LYS A 383 48.15 -42.67 -29.47
C LYS A 383 46.99 -42.08 -28.66
N ILE A 384 45.75 -42.54 -28.87
CA ILE A 384 44.58 -42.09 -28.10
C ILE A 384 44.78 -42.35 -26.59
N ILE A 385 45.29 -43.53 -26.21
CA ILE A 385 45.51 -43.85 -24.79
C ILE A 385 46.57 -42.95 -24.17
N SER A 386 47.68 -42.71 -24.87
CA SER A 386 48.71 -41.77 -24.41
C SER A 386 48.15 -40.35 -24.24
N GLN A 387 47.33 -39.89 -25.19
CA GLN A 387 46.69 -38.59 -25.15
C GLN A 387 45.66 -38.49 -24.01
N LYS A 388 44.94 -39.56 -23.69
CA LYS A 388 44.02 -39.59 -22.53
C LYS A 388 44.78 -39.50 -21.19
N GLN A 389 45.95 -40.11 -21.10
CA GLN A 389 46.81 -39.99 -19.92
C GLN A 389 47.34 -38.56 -19.78
N GLU A 390 47.84 -37.99 -20.87
CA GLU A 390 48.26 -36.58 -20.94
C GLU A 390 47.12 -35.62 -20.56
N LEU A 391 45.91 -35.85 -21.09
CA LEU A 391 44.72 -35.07 -20.73
C LEU A 391 44.41 -35.14 -19.24
N THR A 392 44.58 -36.30 -18.62
CA THR A 392 44.33 -36.47 -17.17
C THR A 392 45.33 -35.66 -16.34
N VAL A 393 46.61 -35.65 -16.75
CA VAL A 393 47.65 -34.85 -16.09
C VAL A 393 47.37 -33.36 -16.25
N LEU A 394 47.11 -32.90 -17.48
CA LEU A 394 46.81 -31.50 -17.75
C LEU A 394 45.54 -31.02 -17.05
N SER A 395 44.50 -31.87 -16.98
CA SER A 395 43.25 -31.54 -16.28
C SER A 395 43.45 -31.40 -14.76
N ASN A 396 44.38 -32.16 -14.17
CA ASN A 396 44.73 -32.02 -12.74
C ASN A 396 45.58 -30.77 -12.46
N GLU A 397 46.35 -30.29 -13.43
CA GLU A 397 47.16 -29.06 -13.32
C GLU A 397 46.37 -27.79 -13.65
N TYR A 398 45.28 -27.93 -14.40
CA TYR A 398 44.40 -26.83 -14.77
C TYR A 398 43.65 -26.30 -13.56
N ILE A 399 43.66 -24.97 -13.42
CA ILE A 399 42.87 -24.26 -12.42
C ILE A 399 41.60 -23.79 -13.10
N ASP A 400 40.45 -24.22 -12.59
CA ASP A 400 39.14 -23.78 -13.05
C ASP A 400 38.86 -22.31 -12.71
N GLU A 401 37.83 -21.74 -13.33
CA GLU A 401 37.35 -20.42 -12.97
C GLU A 401 36.92 -20.43 -11.49
N PRO A 402 37.46 -19.52 -10.65
CA PRO A 402 37.15 -19.54 -9.24
C PRO A 402 35.67 -19.20 -8.99
N GLN A 403 35.08 -19.89 -8.03
CA GLN A 403 33.75 -19.58 -7.49
C GLN A 403 33.89 -19.10 -6.04
N ILE A 404 32.91 -18.33 -5.58
CA ILE A 404 32.91 -17.78 -4.22
C ILE A 404 32.15 -18.75 -3.32
N SER A 405 32.81 -19.24 -2.27
CA SER A 405 32.18 -20.05 -1.23
C SER A 405 31.92 -19.21 0.01
N ILE A 406 30.67 -19.15 0.46
CA ILE A 406 30.25 -18.42 1.66
C ILE A 406 29.68 -19.35 2.71
N ILE A 407 29.84 -18.96 3.98
CA ILE A 407 29.34 -19.67 5.16
C ILE A 407 28.75 -18.65 6.12
N PHE A 408 27.50 -18.84 6.52
CA PHE A 408 26.80 -18.01 7.49
C PHE A 408 27.25 -18.28 8.93
N GLN A 409 27.16 -17.26 9.80
CA GLN A 409 27.29 -17.41 11.25
C GLN A 409 26.00 -17.97 11.86
N ASN A 410 25.61 -19.18 11.43
CA ASN A 410 24.30 -19.80 11.71
C ASN A 410 23.90 -19.74 13.18
N ASP A 411 24.75 -20.23 14.08
CA ASP A 411 24.42 -20.29 15.50
C ASP A 411 24.23 -18.90 16.13
N LYS A 412 24.82 -17.82 15.57
CA LYS A 412 24.58 -16.46 16.06
C LYS A 412 23.26 -15.90 15.54
N ILE A 413 22.99 -16.10 14.26
CA ILE A 413 21.75 -15.63 13.61
C ILE A 413 20.55 -16.35 14.22
N ASP A 414 20.60 -17.68 14.36
CA ASP A 414 19.54 -18.49 14.96
C ASP A 414 19.24 -18.02 16.40
N ARG A 415 20.28 -17.81 17.23
CA ARG A 415 20.12 -17.27 18.60
C ARG A 415 19.54 -15.86 18.61
N TRP A 416 19.94 -15.01 17.68
CA TRP A 416 19.40 -13.66 17.56
C TRP A 416 17.91 -13.69 17.23
N ILE A 417 17.51 -14.47 16.21
CA ILE A 417 16.10 -14.63 15.82
C ILE A 417 15.30 -15.24 16.97
N GLU A 418 15.78 -16.31 17.61
CA GLU A 418 15.08 -16.96 18.72
C GLU A 418 14.88 -16.01 19.91
N SER A 419 15.91 -15.21 20.24
CA SER A 419 15.81 -14.19 21.29
C SER A 419 14.77 -13.12 20.95
N LYS A 420 14.71 -12.67 19.69
CA LYS A 420 13.73 -11.67 19.24
C LYS A 420 12.31 -12.23 19.21
N CYS A 421 12.10 -13.47 18.77
CA CYS A 421 10.79 -14.13 18.85
C CYS A 421 10.30 -14.28 20.30
N LYS A 422 11.18 -14.65 21.23
CA LYS A 422 10.84 -14.73 22.67
C LYS A 422 10.46 -13.37 23.25
N ALA A 423 11.25 -12.33 22.96
CA ALA A 423 10.96 -10.96 23.39
C ALA A 423 9.63 -10.45 22.82
N TYR A 424 9.36 -10.69 21.53
CA TYR A 424 8.10 -10.32 20.89
C TYR A 424 6.90 -10.98 21.59
N LYS A 425 6.96 -12.31 21.82
CA LYS A 425 5.90 -13.05 22.54
C LYS A 425 5.62 -12.48 23.93
N GLN A 426 6.68 -12.16 24.68
CA GLN A 426 6.56 -11.61 26.03
C GLN A 426 5.95 -10.21 26.01
N ASN A 427 6.39 -9.34 25.10
CA ASN A 427 5.85 -7.98 24.96
C ASN A 427 4.36 -8.00 24.56
N ILE A 428 3.96 -8.82 23.58
CA ILE A 428 2.54 -8.98 23.21
C ILE A 428 1.71 -9.40 24.43
N TYR A 429 2.20 -10.39 25.19
CA TYR A 429 1.53 -10.85 26.41
C TYR A 429 1.39 -9.74 27.46
N ASP A 430 2.47 -8.99 27.73
CA ASP A 430 2.48 -7.95 28.77
C ASP A 430 1.61 -6.74 28.37
N ILE A 431 1.63 -6.34 27.10
CA ILE A 431 0.78 -5.27 26.57
C ILE A 431 -0.70 -5.68 26.65
N ASN A 432 -1.05 -6.88 26.20
CA ASN A 432 -2.45 -7.36 26.25
C ASN A 432 -2.97 -7.56 27.67
N LYS A 433 -2.09 -7.69 28.67
CA LYS A 433 -2.44 -7.75 30.09
C LYS A 433 -2.38 -6.39 30.79
N SER A 434 -2.13 -5.31 30.04
CA SER A 434 -2.06 -3.93 30.53
C SER A 434 -1.07 -3.76 31.69
N LYS A 435 0.09 -4.44 31.64
CA LYS A 435 1.18 -4.14 32.59
C LYS A 435 1.87 -2.84 32.16
N GLU A 436 1.90 -1.84 33.04
CA GLU A 436 2.42 -0.47 32.82
C GLU A 436 3.90 -0.35 32.39
N CYS A 437 4.62 -1.43 32.10
CA CYS A 437 6.09 -1.44 32.00
C CYS A 437 6.65 -1.63 30.57
N VAL A 438 5.83 -1.59 29.52
CA VAL A 438 6.30 -1.81 28.14
C VAL A 438 6.51 -0.48 27.42
N ASP A 439 7.77 -0.19 27.05
CA ASP A 439 8.11 0.91 26.15
C ASP A 439 7.67 0.57 24.72
N LEU A 440 6.55 1.16 24.29
CA LEU A 440 5.99 0.93 22.96
C LEU A 440 6.95 1.35 21.83
N ALA A 441 7.70 2.43 21.97
CA ALA A 441 8.61 2.88 20.93
C ALA A 441 9.76 1.88 20.74
N LEU A 442 10.31 1.37 21.85
CA LEU A 442 11.32 0.31 21.82
C LEU A 442 10.75 -0.99 21.20
N PHE A 443 9.54 -1.38 21.60
CA PHE A 443 8.85 -2.56 21.07
C PHE A 443 8.64 -2.48 19.55
N LEU A 444 8.14 -1.35 19.04
CA LEU A 444 7.93 -1.13 17.61
C LEU A 444 9.24 -1.13 16.84
N THR A 445 10.28 -0.49 17.38
CA THR A 445 11.62 -0.47 16.78
C THR A 445 12.20 -1.88 16.65
N ASP A 446 12.13 -2.68 17.72
CA ASP A 446 12.62 -4.05 17.72
C ASP A 446 11.81 -4.97 16.80
N THR A 447 10.49 -4.75 16.74
CA THR A 447 9.60 -5.49 15.84
C THR A 447 9.93 -5.19 14.39
N GLN A 448 10.06 -3.92 13.99
CA GLN A 448 10.45 -3.57 12.62
C GLN A 448 11.82 -4.13 12.25
N LYS A 449 12.82 -4.02 13.13
CA LYS A 449 14.16 -4.60 12.88
C LYS A 449 14.11 -6.10 12.66
N THR A 450 13.34 -6.82 13.49
CA THR A 450 13.19 -8.27 13.40
C THR A 450 12.51 -8.68 12.11
N LEU A 451 11.39 -8.04 11.76
CA LEU A 451 10.65 -8.36 10.53
C LEU A 451 11.45 -7.98 9.27
N ASN A 452 12.20 -6.87 9.28
CA ASN A 452 13.07 -6.48 8.17
C ASN A 452 14.22 -7.49 7.97
N ALA A 453 14.83 -7.99 9.05
CA ALA A 453 15.85 -9.04 8.93
C ALA A 453 15.28 -10.32 8.30
N LEU A 454 14.05 -10.70 8.68
CA LEU A 454 13.37 -11.85 8.08
C LEU A 454 12.98 -11.60 6.62
N ASP A 455 12.48 -10.41 6.26
CA ASP A 455 12.18 -10.05 4.87
C ASP A 455 13.41 -10.16 3.99
N ILE A 456 14.57 -9.66 4.47
CA ILE A 456 15.83 -9.79 3.75
C ILE A 456 16.22 -11.26 3.57
N LEU A 457 16.12 -12.09 4.61
CA LEU A 457 16.49 -13.51 4.55
C LEU A 457 15.53 -14.37 3.69
N ILE A 458 14.25 -14.01 3.66
CA ILE A 458 13.19 -14.82 3.03
C ILE A 458 12.89 -14.36 1.60
N ASN A 459 12.85 -13.06 1.34
CA ASN A 459 12.34 -12.50 0.09
C ASN A 459 13.41 -11.88 -0.80
N LYS A 460 14.53 -11.38 -0.25
CA LYS A 460 15.58 -10.70 -1.04
C LYS A 460 16.71 -11.62 -1.49
N VAL A 461 16.68 -12.89 -1.09
CA VAL A 461 17.66 -13.89 -1.51
C VAL A 461 17.02 -14.75 -2.59
N GLU A 462 17.56 -14.73 -3.81
CA GLU A 462 17.22 -15.68 -4.86
C GLU A 462 17.37 -17.11 -4.30
N ASP A 463 16.30 -17.90 -4.37
CA ASP A 463 16.19 -19.21 -3.72
C ASP A 463 16.42 -19.19 -2.19
N SER A 464 15.72 -18.34 -1.44
CA SER A 464 15.81 -18.29 0.04
C SER A 464 15.71 -19.65 0.75
N LYS A 465 15.01 -20.63 0.15
CA LYS A 465 14.97 -22.05 0.58
C LYS A 465 16.37 -22.71 0.68
N LYS A 466 17.39 -22.20 -0.01
CA LYS A 466 18.79 -22.63 0.09
C LYS A 466 19.46 -22.16 1.38
N PHE A 467 18.93 -21.13 2.05
CA PHE A 467 19.59 -20.44 3.15
C PHE A 467 18.87 -20.64 4.48
N ILE A 468 17.54 -20.52 4.48
CA ILE A 468 16.72 -20.57 5.69
C ILE A 468 15.68 -21.67 5.61
N THR A 469 15.52 -22.40 6.70
CA THR A 469 14.44 -23.36 6.90
C THR A 469 13.44 -22.77 7.89
N ILE A 470 12.17 -22.73 7.51
CA ILE A 470 11.08 -22.24 8.35
C ILE A 470 10.16 -23.41 8.64
N THR A 471 9.97 -23.70 9.93
CA THR A 471 9.07 -24.78 10.37
C THR A 471 7.92 -24.16 11.15
N LYS A 472 6.69 -24.32 10.63
CA LYS A 472 5.47 -23.90 11.34
C LYS A 472 5.15 -24.87 12.48
N LYS A 473 4.79 -24.31 13.63
CA LYS A 473 4.30 -24.99 14.82
C LYS A 473 2.78 -24.81 14.93
N SER A 474 2.16 -25.64 15.75
CA SER A 474 0.75 -25.46 16.14
C SER A 474 0.58 -24.11 16.84
N LYS A 475 -0.48 -23.36 16.50
CA LYS A 475 -0.83 -22.08 17.12
C LYS A 475 -1.15 -22.26 18.60
N GLU A 476 -0.15 -22.07 19.47
CA GLU A 476 -0.34 -21.97 20.92
C GLU A 476 -0.67 -20.54 21.39
N TYR A 477 -0.34 -19.54 20.57
CA TYR A 477 -0.55 -18.13 20.85
C TYR A 477 -1.54 -17.53 19.85
N SER A 478 -2.49 -16.75 20.35
CA SER A 478 -3.33 -15.89 19.51
C SER A 478 -2.53 -14.64 19.15
N ASP A 479 -2.34 -14.43 17.86
CA ASP A 479 -1.89 -13.13 17.36
C ASP A 479 -2.98 -12.08 17.59
N GLY A 480 -2.57 -10.82 17.73
CA GLY A 480 -3.47 -9.71 18.05
C GLY A 480 -3.00 -8.93 19.28
N LEU A 481 -2.47 -7.74 19.03
CA LEU A 481 -2.22 -6.72 20.04
C LEU A 481 -3.53 -5.98 20.31
N SER A 482 -4.09 -6.17 21.50
CA SER A 482 -5.39 -5.61 21.91
C SER A 482 -5.22 -4.24 22.58
N ILE A 483 -4.67 -3.28 21.84
CA ILE A 483 -4.57 -1.87 22.27
C ILE A 483 -5.20 -0.94 21.24
N SER A 484 -5.45 0.30 21.65
CA SER A 484 -5.88 1.31 20.69
C SER A 484 -4.74 1.59 19.69
N PRO A 485 -5.04 1.67 18.37
CA PRO A 485 -4.08 2.18 17.38
C PRO A 485 -3.50 3.54 17.77
N PHE A 486 -4.23 4.35 18.53
CA PHE A 486 -3.78 5.69 18.93
C PHE A 486 -2.57 5.63 19.85
N GLU A 487 -2.45 4.61 20.69
CA GLU A 487 -1.27 4.42 21.54
C GLU A 487 -0.02 4.17 20.70
N LEU A 488 -0.16 3.42 19.60
CA LEU A 488 0.92 3.23 18.64
C LEU A 488 1.23 4.54 17.90
N PHE A 489 0.22 5.29 17.48
CA PHE A 489 0.44 6.57 16.81
C PHE A 489 1.07 7.64 17.71
N ASP A 490 0.81 7.60 19.01
CA ASP A 490 1.40 8.52 19.98
C ASP A 490 2.89 8.21 20.27
N SER A 491 3.39 7.03 19.87
CA SER A 491 4.81 6.64 20.02
C SER A 491 5.80 7.43 19.13
N SER A 492 5.31 8.33 18.26
CA SER A 492 6.09 9.06 17.25
C SER A 492 6.76 8.19 16.17
N TYR A 493 6.42 6.89 16.11
CA TYR A 493 6.92 5.96 15.10
C TYR A 493 6.17 6.11 13.77
N ASP A 494 6.86 5.96 12.63
CA ASP A 494 6.20 5.98 11.32
C ASP A 494 5.44 4.67 11.10
N ILE A 495 4.14 4.78 10.84
CA ILE A 495 3.23 3.63 10.81
C ILE A 495 2.43 3.64 9.52
N ALA A 496 2.37 2.47 8.89
CA ALA A 496 1.48 2.21 7.80
C ALA A 496 0.30 1.35 8.27
N VAL A 497 -0.91 1.89 8.19
CA VAL A 497 -2.15 1.23 8.62
C VAL A 497 -2.75 0.48 7.45
N PHE A 498 -2.84 -0.82 7.60
CA PHE A 498 -3.30 -1.75 6.59
C PHE A 498 -4.51 -2.55 7.05
N GLY A 499 -5.11 -3.23 6.08
CA GLY A 499 -6.25 -4.11 6.30
C GLY A 499 -7.16 -4.15 5.08
N GLY A 500 -8.02 -5.14 5.04
CA GLY A 500 -9.02 -5.30 4.00
C GLY A 500 -9.96 -4.09 3.88
N ALA A 501 -10.76 -4.07 2.81
CA ALA A 501 -11.77 -3.05 2.64
C ALA A 501 -12.88 -3.23 3.68
N GLY A 502 -13.24 -2.14 4.37
CA GLY A 502 -14.19 -2.16 5.50
C GLY A 502 -13.57 -2.39 6.88
N ALA A 503 -12.25 -2.56 6.98
CA ALA A 503 -11.53 -2.76 8.26
C ALA A 503 -11.46 -1.51 9.16
N GLY A 504 -11.83 -0.33 8.67
CA GLY A 504 -11.87 0.91 9.48
C GLY A 504 -10.59 1.76 9.45
N LYS A 505 -9.73 1.62 8.43
CA LYS A 505 -8.47 2.39 8.29
C LYS A 505 -8.68 3.91 8.27
N THR A 506 -9.45 4.41 7.30
CA THR A 506 -9.81 5.83 7.19
C THR A 506 -10.44 6.36 8.47
N THR A 507 -11.41 5.63 9.03
CA THR A 507 -12.07 6.00 10.29
C THR A 507 -11.06 6.10 11.44
N THR A 508 -10.12 5.16 11.56
CA THR A 508 -9.08 5.15 12.59
C THR A 508 -8.18 6.38 12.48
N LEU A 509 -7.72 6.72 11.26
CA LEU A 509 -6.89 7.91 11.04
C LEU A 509 -7.66 9.21 11.29
N GLN A 510 -8.90 9.32 10.79
CA GLN A 510 -9.74 10.50 11.00
C GLN A 510 -10.03 10.74 12.49
N MET A 511 -10.38 9.70 13.24
CA MET A 511 -10.62 9.80 14.69
C MET A 511 -9.35 10.19 15.45
N TYR A 512 -8.19 9.67 15.05
CA TYR A 512 -6.93 10.10 15.63
C TYR A 512 -6.63 11.57 15.34
N VAL A 513 -6.88 12.05 14.11
CA VAL A 513 -6.73 13.46 13.76
C VAL A 513 -7.68 14.33 14.58
N LYS A 514 -8.96 13.94 14.75
CA LYS A 514 -9.90 14.65 15.64
C LYS A 514 -9.38 14.74 17.07
N LYS A 515 -8.85 13.64 17.63
CA LYS A 515 -8.19 13.64 18.95
C LYS A 515 -7.06 14.67 19.00
N LEU A 516 -6.20 14.71 17.99
CA LEU A 516 -5.08 15.68 17.95
C LEU A 516 -5.57 17.12 17.84
N LEU A 517 -6.66 17.39 17.11
CA LEU A 517 -7.20 18.75 16.99
C LEU A 517 -7.83 19.28 18.27
N SER A 518 -8.22 18.40 19.19
CA SER A 518 -8.64 18.79 20.54
C SER A 518 -7.47 19.26 21.42
N ASP A 519 -6.23 18.91 21.07
CA ASP A 519 -5.02 19.37 21.74
C ASP A 519 -4.39 20.57 21.01
N SER A 520 -4.48 21.75 21.62
CA SER A 520 -3.95 23.01 21.08
C SER A 520 -2.45 23.04 20.77
N ASN A 521 -1.67 22.09 21.30
CA ASN A 521 -0.22 21.99 21.07
C ASN A 521 0.15 21.01 19.94
N SER A 522 -0.80 20.22 19.46
CA SER A 522 -0.57 19.22 18.41
C SER A 522 -0.69 19.85 17.03
N LYS A 523 0.32 19.61 16.17
CA LYS A 523 0.31 20.01 14.75
C LYS A 523 0.13 18.78 13.87
N VAL A 524 -0.89 18.79 13.02
CA VAL A 524 -1.24 17.66 12.16
C VAL A 524 -1.62 18.13 10.77
N ILE A 525 -1.26 17.37 9.75
CA ILE A 525 -1.67 17.60 8.36
C ILE A 525 -2.33 16.31 7.88
N TYR A 526 -3.64 16.34 7.67
CA TYR A 526 -4.41 15.21 7.15
C TYR A 526 -4.73 15.41 5.67
N ILE A 527 -4.47 14.39 4.84
CA ILE A 527 -4.73 14.43 3.41
C ILE A 527 -5.32 13.09 2.93
N PRO A 528 -6.57 13.07 2.44
CA PRO A 528 -7.11 11.94 1.70
C PRO A 528 -6.55 11.94 0.27
N LEU A 529 -5.49 11.18 0.04
CA LEU A 529 -4.71 11.22 -1.21
C LEU A 529 -5.61 11.00 -2.44
N ASN A 530 -6.50 10.01 -2.37
CA ASN A 530 -7.39 9.64 -3.45
C ASN A 530 -8.26 10.79 -4.00
N ARG A 531 -8.67 11.75 -3.15
CA ARG A 531 -9.53 12.88 -3.54
C ARG A 531 -8.77 14.00 -4.26
N TYR A 532 -7.49 14.14 -3.96
CA TYR A 532 -6.66 15.24 -4.48
C TYR A 532 -5.78 14.81 -5.66
N MET A 533 -5.52 13.51 -5.82
CA MET A 533 -4.77 12.97 -6.95
C MET A 533 -5.37 13.32 -8.31
N SER A 534 -6.69 13.57 -8.41
CA SER A 534 -7.37 14.04 -9.63
C SER A 534 -7.10 15.49 -10.00
N LYS A 535 -6.79 16.34 -9.01
CA LYS A 535 -6.57 17.78 -9.20
C LYS A 535 -5.16 18.14 -9.62
N ILE A 536 -4.22 17.19 -9.51
CA ILE A 536 -2.84 17.42 -9.91
C ILE A 536 -2.70 17.03 -11.38
N ASN A 537 -2.23 17.99 -12.19
CA ASN A 537 -1.71 17.70 -13.52
C ASN A 537 -0.40 16.95 -13.36
N VAL A 538 -0.48 15.62 -13.24
CA VAL A 538 0.68 14.74 -13.35
C VAL A 538 1.05 14.66 -14.83
N SER A 539 1.46 15.79 -15.42
CA SER A 539 2.27 15.72 -16.63
C SER A 539 3.61 15.18 -16.16
N LEU A 540 3.94 13.96 -16.61
CA LEU A 540 5.22 13.29 -16.42
C LEU A 540 6.32 14.04 -17.20
N ASP A 541 6.45 15.34 -16.98
CA ASP A 541 7.62 16.09 -17.41
C ASP A 541 8.76 15.65 -16.49
N ASP A 542 9.77 14.97 -17.05
CA ASP A 542 10.96 14.42 -16.39
C ASP A 542 11.77 15.44 -15.54
N LYS A 543 11.35 16.70 -15.49
CA LYS A 543 11.99 17.78 -14.73
C LYS A 543 11.47 17.94 -13.30
N ILE A 544 10.27 17.44 -12.97
CA ILE A 544 9.70 17.59 -11.62
C ILE A 544 10.01 16.33 -10.80
N GLY A 545 10.78 16.48 -9.72
CA GLY A 545 11.11 15.37 -8.82
C GLY A 545 9.91 14.86 -8.02
N HIS A 546 9.90 13.57 -7.68
CA HIS A 546 8.84 12.92 -6.90
C HIS A 546 8.47 13.69 -5.62
N TYR A 547 9.47 14.17 -4.88
CA TYR A 547 9.26 14.98 -3.67
C TYR A 547 8.38 16.21 -3.90
N ASP A 548 8.57 16.95 -4.99
CA ASP A 548 7.82 18.18 -5.26
C ASP A 548 6.35 17.87 -5.56
N ILE A 549 6.04 16.70 -6.14
CA ILE A 549 4.66 16.26 -6.39
C ILE A 549 3.90 16.05 -5.08
N LEU A 550 4.54 15.47 -4.05
CA LEU A 550 3.92 15.34 -2.73
C LEU A 550 3.66 16.72 -2.11
N LEU A 551 4.59 17.67 -2.25
CA LEU A 551 4.38 19.03 -1.76
C LEU A 551 3.26 19.75 -2.51
N SER A 552 3.19 19.60 -3.84
CA SER A 552 2.07 20.10 -4.65
C SER A 552 0.73 19.52 -4.21
N LEU A 553 0.71 18.24 -3.85
CA LEU A 553 -0.48 17.57 -3.32
C LEU A 553 -0.89 18.15 -1.96
N ILE A 554 0.06 18.39 -1.05
CA ILE A 554 -0.20 19.04 0.24
C ILE A 554 -0.74 20.45 0.05
N LEU A 555 -0.13 21.25 -0.83
CA LEU A 555 -0.59 22.61 -1.13
C LEU A 555 -2.01 22.61 -1.71
N THR A 556 -2.27 21.77 -2.71
CA THR A 556 -3.60 21.63 -3.32
C THR A 556 -4.65 21.18 -2.29
N ALA A 557 -4.28 20.31 -1.35
CA ALA A 557 -5.16 19.86 -0.28
C ALA A 557 -5.50 20.96 0.75
N LYS A 558 -4.72 22.04 0.77
CA LYS A 558 -4.89 23.19 1.67
C LYS A 558 -5.34 24.45 0.92
N ASP A 559 -5.90 24.27 -0.27
CA ASP A 559 -6.36 25.35 -1.17
C ASP A 559 -5.26 26.40 -1.46
N LEU A 560 -4.01 25.95 -1.54
CA LEU A 560 -2.85 26.73 -1.94
C LEU A 560 -2.42 26.39 -3.37
N GLU A 561 -2.11 27.42 -4.16
CA GLU A 561 -1.57 27.21 -5.50
C GLU A 561 -0.18 26.55 -5.45
N SER A 562 0.03 25.54 -6.31
CA SER A 562 1.32 24.86 -6.46
C SER A 562 2.29 25.65 -7.35
N ASN A 563 2.68 26.85 -6.92
CA ASN A 563 3.71 27.68 -7.57
C ASN A 563 5.09 27.52 -6.88
N GLN A 564 6.15 28.02 -7.51
CA GLN A 564 7.53 27.87 -7.00
C GLN A 564 7.72 28.50 -5.61
N ASP A 565 7.13 29.66 -5.36
CA ASP A 565 7.25 30.37 -4.08
C ASP A 565 6.60 29.59 -2.93
N ASN A 566 5.41 29.03 -3.16
CA ASN A 566 4.72 28.20 -2.19
C ASN A 566 5.45 26.87 -1.95
N ILE A 567 6.05 26.28 -2.99
CA ILE A 567 6.90 25.08 -2.87
C ILE A 567 8.15 25.36 -2.04
N ILE A 568 8.79 26.53 -2.19
CA ILE A 568 9.92 26.93 -1.35
C ILE A 568 9.46 27.17 0.09
N SER A 569 8.32 27.85 0.27
CA SER A 569 7.77 28.18 1.58
C SER A 569 7.41 26.93 2.39
N ILE A 570 6.77 25.93 1.78
CA ILE A 570 6.43 24.67 2.45
C ILE A 570 7.68 23.83 2.76
N LYS A 571 8.72 23.88 1.91
CA LYS A 571 10.02 23.25 2.21
C LYS A 571 10.64 23.85 3.47
N ASN A 572 10.67 25.18 3.56
CA ASN A 572 11.19 25.87 4.75
C ASN A 572 10.36 25.54 6.00
N TYR A 573 9.03 25.54 5.87
CA TYR A 573 8.13 25.17 6.98
C TYR A 573 8.46 23.79 7.56
N PHE A 574 8.61 22.77 6.72
CA PHE A 574 8.95 21.42 7.20
C PHE A 574 10.38 21.30 7.75
N SER A 575 11.30 22.17 7.31
CA SER A 575 12.64 22.25 7.88
C SER A 575 12.66 22.90 9.27
N ASP A 576 11.82 23.91 9.51
CA ASP A 576 11.75 24.64 10.78
C ASP A 576 10.89 23.91 11.82
N GLU A 577 9.82 23.23 11.38
CA GLU A 577 8.81 22.64 12.26
C GLU A 577 8.95 21.11 12.34
N VAL A 578 9.55 20.64 13.42
CA VAL A 578 9.91 19.23 13.60
C VAL A 578 8.87 18.38 14.35
N LYS A 579 7.85 19.01 14.95
CA LYS A 579 6.78 18.32 15.72
C LYS A 579 5.46 18.27 14.94
N ILE A 580 5.52 17.82 13.70
CA ILE A 580 4.35 17.67 12.82
C ILE A 580 4.04 16.18 12.63
N LYS A 581 2.75 15.85 12.62
CA LYS A 581 2.24 14.54 12.18
C LYS A 581 1.62 14.68 10.78
N LEU A 582 2.17 14.00 9.78
CA LEU A 582 1.64 13.97 8.42
C LEU A 582 0.83 12.67 8.21
N VAL A 583 -0.47 12.81 7.99
CA VAL A 583 -1.41 11.70 7.84
C VAL A 583 -1.90 11.63 6.38
N LEU A 584 -1.52 10.57 5.67
CA LEU A 584 -1.85 10.36 4.25
C LEU A 584 -2.78 9.13 4.10
N ASP A 585 -4.06 9.38 3.83
CA ASP A 585 -5.07 8.32 3.74
C ASP A 585 -5.28 7.87 2.27
N GLY A 586 -5.36 6.55 2.04
CA GLY A 586 -5.71 5.95 0.74
C GLY A 586 -4.55 5.83 -0.25
N LEU A 587 -3.39 5.32 0.19
CA LEU A 587 -2.19 5.17 -0.64
C LEU A 587 -2.38 4.18 -1.81
N ASP A 588 -3.19 3.12 -1.67
CA ASP A 588 -3.50 2.16 -2.74
C ASP A 588 -4.14 2.81 -3.96
N GLU A 589 -5.08 3.71 -3.72
CA GLU A 589 -5.76 4.45 -4.78
C GLU A 589 -4.84 5.48 -5.43
N ALA A 590 -4.00 6.15 -4.62
CA ALA A 590 -3.00 7.09 -5.12
C ALA A 590 -1.92 6.40 -5.96
N TYR A 591 -1.44 5.24 -5.51
CA TYR A 591 -0.42 4.46 -6.21
C TYR A 591 -0.92 3.94 -7.57
N ALA A 592 -2.18 3.49 -7.64
CA ALA A 592 -2.78 3.04 -8.89
C ALA A 592 -2.77 4.14 -9.96
N LYS A 593 -2.89 5.41 -9.56
CA LYS A 593 -2.80 6.55 -10.45
C LYS A 593 -1.36 7.02 -10.70
N TYR A 594 -0.53 7.02 -9.65
CA TYR A 594 0.86 7.47 -9.71
C TYR A 594 1.77 6.61 -8.81
N PRO A 595 2.46 5.61 -9.37
CA PRO A 595 3.33 4.74 -8.59
C PRO A 595 4.47 5.46 -7.85
N GLY A 596 4.95 6.59 -8.39
CA GLY A 596 6.02 7.40 -7.80
C GLY A 596 5.65 8.10 -6.50
N ILE A 597 4.40 8.00 -6.03
CA ILE A 597 3.97 8.58 -4.75
C ILE A 597 4.72 7.97 -3.55
N ILE A 598 5.08 6.68 -3.62
CA ILE A 598 5.83 6.01 -2.56
C ILE A 598 7.26 6.55 -2.50
N ASP A 599 7.88 6.76 -3.65
CA ASP A 599 9.21 7.35 -3.75
C ASP A 599 9.20 8.79 -3.20
N ALA A 600 8.14 9.56 -3.48
CA ALA A 600 7.95 10.89 -2.92
C ALA A 600 7.84 10.88 -1.38
N ILE A 601 7.07 9.94 -0.81
CA ILE A 601 6.91 9.78 0.64
C ILE A 601 8.24 9.36 1.29
N ASN A 602 8.95 8.41 0.69
CA ASN A 602 10.27 7.96 1.16
C ASN A 602 11.32 9.09 1.10
N GLU A 603 11.34 9.88 0.03
CA GLU A 603 12.21 11.04 -0.11
C GLU A 603 11.87 12.13 0.92
N PHE A 604 10.58 12.38 1.16
CA PHE A 604 10.12 13.30 2.21
C PHE A 604 10.63 12.86 3.59
N LYS A 605 10.48 11.57 3.93
CA LYS A 605 10.96 11.06 5.22
C LYS A 605 12.48 11.17 5.38
N THR A 606 13.22 10.96 4.29
CA THR A 606 14.69 11.08 4.29
C THR A 606 15.13 12.53 4.55
N LYS A 607 14.42 13.52 4.00
CA LYS A 607 14.69 14.95 4.23
C LYS A 607 14.23 15.43 5.60
N HIS A 608 13.13 14.87 6.13
CA HIS A 608 12.47 15.32 7.36
C HIS A 608 12.31 14.16 8.37
N PRO A 609 13.41 13.66 8.97
CA PRO A 609 13.38 12.44 9.79
C PRO A 609 12.56 12.57 11.08
N LEU A 610 12.40 13.79 11.61
CA LEU A 610 11.68 14.06 12.85
C LEU A 610 10.17 14.17 12.68
N ILE A 611 9.68 14.39 11.45
CA ILE A 611 8.24 14.44 11.15
C ILE A 611 7.72 13.00 11.12
N GLN A 612 6.69 12.71 11.93
CA GLN A 612 6.03 11.42 11.93
C GLN A 612 5.09 11.31 10.73
N ILE A 613 5.14 10.20 10.01
CA ILE A 613 4.25 9.90 8.90
C ILE A 613 3.33 8.73 9.26
N LEU A 614 2.03 8.93 9.11
CA LEU A 614 1.01 7.90 9.19
C LEU A 614 0.39 7.74 7.81
N ILE A 615 0.41 6.52 7.26
CA ILE A 615 -0.23 6.24 5.98
C ILE A 615 -1.31 5.18 6.15
N SER A 616 -2.29 5.14 5.25
CA SER A 616 -3.18 3.97 5.13
C SER A 616 -3.13 3.36 3.73
N SER A 617 -3.28 2.04 3.67
CA SER A 617 -3.41 1.30 2.40
C SER A 617 -4.12 -0.04 2.60
N ARG A 618 -4.46 -0.74 1.52
CA ARG A 618 -4.91 -2.14 1.60
C ARG A 618 -3.73 -3.06 1.90
N ASP A 619 -4.01 -4.17 2.59
CA ASP A 619 -3.08 -5.27 2.93
C ASP A 619 -2.62 -6.11 1.73
N CYS A 620 -3.17 -5.85 0.55
CA CYS A 620 -3.14 -6.74 -0.60
C CYS A 620 -2.51 -6.10 -1.84
N VAL A 621 -1.42 -5.34 -1.70
CA VAL A 621 -0.82 -4.64 -2.84
C VAL A 621 0.64 -5.03 -3.08
N SER A 622 0.97 -5.25 -4.35
CA SER A 622 2.32 -5.63 -4.81
C SER A 622 3.44 -4.67 -4.38
N TYR A 623 3.13 -3.43 -4.01
CA TYR A 623 4.13 -2.42 -3.62
C TYR A 623 4.47 -2.38 -2.13
N LEU A 624 3.85 -3.21 -1.27
CA LEU A 624 4.06 -3.15 0.18
C LEU A 624 5.54 -3.21 0.60
N SER A 625 6.36 -3.94 -0.16
CA SER A 625 7.82 -4.02 0.05
C SER A 625 8.59 -2.71 -0.21
N LYS A 626 7.99 -1.74 -0.89
CA LYS A 626 8.56 -0.40 -1.14
C LYS A 626 8.26 0.59 -0.02
N VAL A 627 7.32 0.26 0.87
CA VAL A 627 6.96 1.08 2.02
C VAL A 627 7.94 0.77 3.16
N ASN A 628 8.72 1.76 3.59
CA ASN A 628 9.76 1.58 4.61
C ASN A 628 9.23 1.70 6.06
N PHE A 629 7.92 1.84 6.24
CA PHE A 629 7.28 2.03 7.54
C PHE A 629 6.84 0.69 8.12
N LEU A 630 6.77 0.60 9.45
CA LEU A 630 6.21 -0.56 10.11
C LEU A 630 4.71 -0.66 9.78
N GLY A 631 4.31 -1.79 9.20
CA GLY A 631 2.91 -2.07 8.92
C GLY A 631 2.17 -2.52 10.16
N ILE A 632 1.00 -1.95 10.42
CA ILE A 632 0.00 -2.48 11.33
C ILE A 632 -1.23 -2.89 10.53
N THR A 633 -1.74 -4.09 10.75
CA THR A 633 -2.97 -4.59 10.14
C THR A 633 -4.10 -4.50 11.16
N LEU A 634 -5.19 -3.84 10.80
CA LEU A 634 -6.45 -3.93 11.53
C LEU A 634 -7.05 -5.31 11.30
N LEU A 635 -6.97 -6.19 12.30
CA LEU A 635 -7.51 -7.54 12.22
C LEU A 635 -9.05 -7.53 12.20
N PRO A 636 -9.69 -8.55 11.62
CA PRO A 636 -11.11 -8.79 11.86
C PRO A 636 -11.38 -8.89 13.37
N PHE A 637 -12.51 -8.36 13.82
CA PHE A 637 -12.93 -8.45 15.21
C PHE A 637 -12.88 -9.89 15.72
N SER A 638 -12.32 -10.08 16.91
CA SER A 638 -12.60 -11.27 17.70
C SER A 638 -14.10 -11.35 18.01
N GLU A 639 -14.60 -12.55 18.36
CA GLU A 639 -16.02 -12.68 18.75
C GLU A 639 -16.37 -11.74 19.91
N GLN A 640 -15.45 -11.53 20.85
CA GLN A 640 -15.63 -10.62 21.97
C GLN A 640 -15.76 -9.16 21.51
N GLN A 641 -14.91 -8.72 20.58
CA GLN A 641 -14.99 -7.37 20.00
C GLN A 641 -16.27 -7.17 19.20
N LEU A 642 -16.67 -8.16 18.39
CA LEU A 642 -17.91 -8.11 17.61
C LEU A 642 -19.13 -7.99 18.53
N TYR A 643 -19.23 -8.78 19.59
CA TYR A 643 -20.34 -8.70 20.53
C TYR A 643 -20.33 -7.40 21.33
N LYS A 644 -19.15 -6.89 21.71
CA LYS A 644 -19.01 -5.57 22.32
C LYS A 644 -19.48 -4.47 21.35
N PHE A 645 -19.17 -4.58 20.07
CA PHE A 645 -19.64 -3.64 19.05
C PHE A 645 -21.17 -3.66 18.94
N ILE A 646 -21.78 -4.85 18.79
CA ILE A 646 -23.25 -4.99 18.68
C ILE A 646 -23.95 -4.47 19.93
N THR A 647 -23.48 -4.85 21.12
CA THR A 647 -24.08 -4.36 22.38
C THR A 647 -23.96 -2.84 22.52
N SER A 648 -22.83 -2.26 22.12
CA SER A 648 -22.62 -0.81 22.18
C SER A 648 -23.51 -0.08 21.17
N TRP A 649 -23.69 -0.64 19.97
CA TRP A 649 -24.60 -0.11 18.94
C TRP A 649 -26.03 0.02 19.44
N PHE A 650 -26.55 -1.05 20.07
CA PHE A 650 -27.94 -1.11 20.52
C PHE A 650 -28.20 -0.53 21.91
N LYS A 651 -27.15 -0.07 22.61
CA LYS A 651 -27.20 0.34 24.03
C LYS A 651 -28.28 1.38 24.34
N ASN A 652 -28.46 2.36 23.46
CA ASN A 652 -29.37 3.49 23.67
C ASN A 652 -30.70 3.36 22.91
N ASN A 653 -30.87 2.30 22.09
CA ASN A 653 -32.05 2.10 21.23
C ASN A 653 -32.83 0.84 21.62
N ASP A 654 -32.29 -0.35 21.35
CA ASP A 654 -33.00 -1.64 21.54
C ASP A 654 -32.03 -2.75 21.99
N VAL A 655 -31.75 -2.78 23.29
CA VAL A 655 -30.83 -3.74 23.91
C VAL A 655 -31.26 -5.20 23.65
N ILE A 656 -32.56 -5.47 23.66
CA ILE A 656 -33.12 -6.83 23.46
C ILE A 656 -32.85 -7.30 22.04
N LEU A 657 -33.01 -6.43 21.04
CA LEU A 657 -32.65 -6.75 19.66
C LEU A 657 -31.16 -7.06 19.53
N GLY A 658 -30.30 -6.28 20.18
CA GLY A 658 -28.85 -6.54 20.23
C GLY A 658 -28.50 -7.93 20.79
N GLU A 659 -29.14 -8.33 21.89
CA GLU A 659 -28.96 -9.67 22.48
C GLU A 659 -29.43 -10.78 21.54
N ARG A 660 -30.59 -10.63 20.90
CA ARG A 660 -31.12 -11.60 19.91
C ARG A 660 -30.21 -11.76 18.71
N ILE A 661 -29.61 -10.67 18.21
CA ILE A 661 -28.65 -10.72 17.10
C ILE A 661 -27.43 -11.53 17.53
N ILE A 662 -26.88 -11.29 18.72
CA ILE A 662 -25.74 -12.04 19.24
C ILE A 662 -26.07 -13.54 19.35
N GLU A 663 -27.20 -13.89 19.96
CA GLU A 663 -27.63 -15.30 20.09
C GLU A 663 -27.83 -15.98 18.73
N SER A 664 -28.36 -15.25 17.74
CA SER A 664 -28.65 -15.79 16.42
C SER A 664 -27.42 -15.95 15.53
N ILE A 665 -26.32 -15.24 15.76
CA ILE A 665 -25.05 -15.42 15.02
C ILE A 665 -24.04 -16.32 15.77
N LYS A 666 -24.14 -16.45 17.09
CA LYS A 666 -23.18 -17.19 17.93
C LYS A 666 -22.97 -18.62 17.44
N GLY A 667 -21.71 -19.00 17.20
CA GLY A 667 -21.32 -20.33 16.74
C GLY A 667 -21.72 -20.67 15.29
N LYS A 668 -22.20 -19.69 14.50
CA LYS A 668 -22.57 -19.87 13.09
C LYS A 668 -21.55 -19.22 12.16
N GLU A 669 -21.53 -19.65 10.89
CA GLU A 669 -20.60 -19.12 9.86
C GLU A 669 -20.73 -17.61 9.65
N ILE A 670 -21.92 -17.05 9.82
CA ILE A 670 -22.15 -15.60 9.68
C ILE A 670 -21.33 -14.77 10.69
N ALA A 671 -21.05 -15.29 11.89
CA ALA A 671 -20.21 -14.59 12.87
C ALA A 671 -18.76 -14.45 12.40
N GLU A 672 -18.26 -15.36 11.55
CA GLU A 672 -16.94 -15.24 10.92
C GLU A 672 -16.94 -14.22 9.78
N ILE A 673 -18.09 -14.02 9.12
CA ILE A 673 -18.24 -13.09 8.00
C ILE A 673 -18.33 -11.64 8.49
N VAL A 674 -19.12 -11.37 9.54
CA VAL A 674 -19.39 -9.99 10.01
C VAL A 674 -18.32 -9.42 10.94
N LYS A 675 -17.08 -9.91 10.87
CA LYS A 675 -15.98 -9.47 11.74
C LYS A 675 -15.36 -8.13 11.37
N THR A 676 -15.69 -7.55 10.23
CA THR A 676 -15.20 -6.20 9.89
C THR A 676 -16.16 -5.14 10.43
N PRO A 677 -15.66 -3.96 10.86
CA PRO A 677 -16.52 -2.86 11.29
C PRO A 677 -17.65 -2.54 10.31
N LEU A 678 -17.36 -2.50 9.00
CA LEU A 678 -18.36 -2.25 7.97
C LEU A 678 -19.47 -3.32 7.99
N LEU A 679 -19.12 -4.60 7.97
CA LEU A 679 -20.11 -5.68 7.92
C LEU A 679 -20.90 -5.81 9.22
N ALA A 680 -20.25 -5.60 10.37
CA ALA A 680 -20.94 -5.53 11.66
C ALA A 680 -21.96 -4.39 11.67
N THR A 681 -21.59 -3.22 11.14
CA THR A 681 -22.49 -2.06 11.06
C THR A 681 -23.67 -2.34 10.14
N LEU A 682 -23.44 -2.96 8.97
CA LEU A 682 -24.51 -3.34 8.05
C LEU A 682 -25.44 -4.40 8.64
N LEU A 683 -24.91 -5.38 9.37
CA LEU A 683 -25.72 -6.34 10.09
C LEU A 683 -26.65 -5.66 11.10
N CYS A 684 -26.10 -4.76 11.93
CA CYS A 684 -26.88 -4.00 12.92
C CYS A 684 -27.97 -3.15 12.25
N ASP A 685 -27.61 -2.42 11.18
CA ASP A 685 -28.56 -1.56 10.46
C ASP A 685 -29.67 -2.37 9.77
N LEU A 686 -29.35 -3.48 9.11
CA LEU A 686 -30.36 -4.38 8.52
C LEU A 686 -31.32 -4.92 9.58
N ALA A 687 -30.79 -5.31 10.75
CA ALA A 687 -31.60 -5.81 11.85
C ALA A 687 -32.52 -4.72 12.44
N GLU A 688 -32.05 -3.48 12.59
CA GLU A 688 -32.89 -2.33 12.98
C GLU A 688 -34.06 -2.10 12.02
N LYS A 689 -33.89 -2.41 10.73
CA LYS A 689 -34.96 -2.33 9.73
C LYS A 689 -35.87 -3.56 9.69
N GLY A 690 -35.66 -4.54 10.58
CA GLY A 690 -36.45 -5.77 10.68
C GLY A 690 -36.16 -6.79 9.59
N ILE A 691 -34.97 -6.76 9.01
CA ILE A 691 -34.56 -7.71 7.96
C ILE A 691 -33.87 -8.91 8.57
N ASP A 692 -34.22 -10.10 8.08
CA ASP A 692 -33.59 -11.35 8.50
C ASP A 692 -32.07 -11.34 8.30
N ILE A 693 -31.38 -11.92 9.27
CA ILE A 693 -29.91 -12.02 9.29
C ILE A 693 -29.41 -12.74 8.04
N PRO A 694 -28.58 -12.08 7.22
CA PRO A 694 -27.99 -12.69 6.03
C PRO A 694 -27.08 -13.88 6.35
N ARG A 695 -26.81 -14.73 5.36
CA ARG A 695 -25.96 -15.93 5.48
C ARG A 695 -24.55 -15.74 4.90
N SER A 696 -24.36 -14.78 3.99
CA SER A 696 -23.08 -14.48 3.35
C SER A 696 -22.80 -12.98 3.26
N GLU A 697 -21.54 -12.59 3.01
CA GLU A 697 -21.16 -11.20 2.78
C GLU A 697 -21.89 -10.62 1.56
N SER A 698 -21.96 -11.39 0.47
CA SER A 698 -22.69 -11.01 -0.74
C SER A 698 -24.19 -10.79 -0.47
N GLU A 699 -24.82 -11.60 0.38
CA GLU A 699 -26.22 -11.42 0.76
C GLU A 699 -26.44 -10.13 1.59
N ILE A 700 -25.51 -9.77 2.50
CA ILE A 700 -25.57 -8.50 3.26
C ILE A 700 -25.64 -7.31 2.30
N PHE A 701 -24.74 -7.26 1.32
CA PHE A 701 -24.71 -6.16 0.36
C PHE A 701 -25.92 -6.19 -0.60
N THR A 702 -26.40 -7.37 -0.99
CA THR A 702 -27.60 -7.52 -1.84
C THR A 702 -28.86 -7.01 -1.13
N LYS A 703 -29.10 -7.42 0.13
CA LYS A 703 -30.24 -6.92 0.91
C LYS A 703 -30.16 -5.41 1.15
N ARG A 704 -28.95 -4.88 1.28
CA ARG A 704 -28.72 -3.44 1.40
C ARG A 704 -29.04 -2.70 0.10
N LEU A 705 -28.63 -3.23 -1.05
CA LEU A 705 -28.99 -2.72 -2.38
C LEU A 705 -30.52 -2.70 -2.56
N GLU A 706 -31.18 -3.79 -2.20
CA GLU A 706 -32.64 -3.93 -2.21
C GLU A 706 -33.35 -2.87 -1.37
N LEU A 707 -32.86 -2.61 -0.15
CA LEU A 707 -33.34 -1.53 0.69
C LEU A 707 -33.18 -0.15 0.03
N PHE A 708 -32.02 0.13 -0.56
CA PHE A 708 -31.78 1.43 -1.20
C PHE A 708 -32.62 1.65 -2.45
N CYS A 709 -32.92 0.60 -3.21
CA CYS A 709 -33.79 0.67 -4.39
C CYS A 709 -35.30 0.57 -4.07
N GLY A 710 -35.67 0.45 -2.78
CA GLY A 710 -37.05 0.60 -2.34
C GLY A 710 -37.90 -0.66 -2.26
N VAL A 711 -37.30 -1.85 -2.14
CA VAL A 711 -38.03 -3.12 -1.90
C VAL A 711 -39.08 -2.96 -0.79
N TYR A 712 -38.71 -2.27 0.28
CA TYR A 712 -39.53 -2.17 1.49
C TYR A 712 -40.40 -0.90 1.57
N ASP A 713 -40.24 0.04 0.64
CA ASP A 713 -41.13 1.21 0.52
C ASP A 713 -42.47 0.80 -0.08
N THR A 714 -42.44 -0.20 -0.96
CA THR A 714 -43.60 -0.84 -1.57
C THR A 714 -44.52 -1.46 -0.51
N TYR A 715 -43.94 -2.05 0.55
CA TYR A 715 -44.68 -2.58 1.71
C TYR A 715 -45.31 -1.47 2.59
N LYS A 716 -44.77 -0.24 2.54
CA LYS A 716 -45.27 0.93 3.28
C LYS A 716 -46.15 1.86 2.44
N ALA A 717 -46.45 1.50 1.18
CA ALA A 717 -47.17 2.33 0.21
C ALA A 717 -46.54 3.72 -0.04
N ILE A 718 -45.22 3.85 0.12
CA ILE A 718 -44.48 5.09 -0.14
C ILE A 718 -43.83 4.97 -1.53
N ARG A 719 -44.06 5.94 -2.42
CA ARG A 719 -43.36 6.04 -3.72
C ARG A 719 -42.37 7.18 -3.68
N ARG A 720 -41.08 6.85 -3.52
CA ARG A 720 -39.97 7.82 -3.56
C ARG A 720 -39.32 7.92 -4.95
N THR A 721 -39.31 6.84 -5.72
CA THR A 721 -38.72 6.78 -7.05
C THR A 721 -39.80 6.69 -8.13
N THR A 722 -39.46 7.20 -9.32
CA THR A 722 -40.26 7.11 -10.55
C THR A 722 -39.92 5.84 -11.32
N LEU A 723 -38.65 5.40 -11.32
CA LEU A 723 -38.24 4.16 -11.98
C LEU A 723 -38.51 2.94 -11.10
N SER A 724 -38.66 1.78 -11.77
CA SER A 724 -38.80 0.52 -11.06
C SER A 724 -37.49 0.14 -10.36
N GLN A 725 -37.62 -0.54 -9.22
CA GLN A 725 -36.50 -1.09 -8.46
C GLN A 725 -35.53 -1.91 -9.34
N SER A 726 -36.06 -2.73 -10.26
CA SER A 726 -35.25 -3.55 -11.16
C SER A 726 -34.37 -2.72 -12.10
N ILE A 727 -34.86 -1.57 -12.57
CA ILE A 727 -34.10 -0.64 -13.42
C ILE A 727 -32.98 0.00 -12.59
N LEU A 728 -33.29 0.46 -11.37
CA LEU A 728 -32.31 1.10 -10.49
C LEU A 728 -31.20 0.14 -10.06
N GLN A 729 -31.55 -1.10 -9.70
CA GLN A 729 -30.56 -2.13 -9.38
C GLN A 729 -29.67 -2.43 -10.58
N LYS A 730 -30.26 -2.60 -11.77
CA LYS A 730 -29.50 -2.85 -13.00
C LYS A 730 -28.60 -1.67 -13.33
N ALA A 731 -29.08 -0.43 -13.19
CA ALA A 731 -28.27 0.77 -13.38
C ALA A 731 -27.08 0.79 -12.41
N ALA A 732 -27.31 0.53 -11.12
CA ALA A 732 -26.24 0.50 -10.11
C ALA A 732 -25.15 -0.55 -10.44
N ILE A 733 -25.55 -1.77 -10.83
CA ILE A 733 -24.62 -2.84 -11.25
C ILE A 733 -23.77 -2.39 -12.45
N LYS A 734 -24.39 -1.82 -13.48
CA LYS A 734 -23.70 -1.36 -14.69
C LYS A 734 -22.76 -0.19 -14.41
N ILE A 735 -23.19 0.79 -13.60
CA ILE A 735 -22.35 1.92 -13.20
C ILE A 735 -21.12 1.42 -12.41
N ALA A 736 -21.33 0.53 -11.44
CA ALA A 736 -20.24 -0.01 -10.63
C ALA A 736 -19.21 -0.75 -11.48
N TYR A 737 -19.66 -1.63 -12.38
CA TYR A 737 -18.78 -2.33 -13.31
C TYR A 737 -18.06 -1.37 -14.27
N ALA A 738 -18.76 -0.36 -14.81
CA ALA A 738 -18.15 0.61 -15.72
C ALA A 738 -17.05 1.44 -15.04
N LEU A 739 -17.26 1.86 -13.79
CA LEU A 739 -16.23 2.52 -12.97
C LEU A 739 -15.08 1.55 -12.67
N HIS A 740 -15.40 0.33 -12.20
CA HIS A 740 -14.41 -0.63 -11.73
C HIS A 740 -13.50 -1.13 -12.87
N SER A 741 -14.05 -1.40 -14.05
CA SER A 741 -13.30 -1.80 -15.25
C SER A 741 -12.36 -0.72 -15.80
N ARG A 742 -12.57 0.54 -15.40
CA ARG A 742 -11.69 1.67 -15.74
C ARG A 742 -10.71 2.02 -14.62
N ASN A 743 -10.62 1.20 -13.57
CA ASN A 743 -9.86 1.49 -12.35
C ASN A 743 -10.27 2.82 -11.69
N LEU A 744 -11.55 3.18 -11.78
CA LEU A 744 -12.10 4.39 -11.18
C LEU A 744 -12.97 4.03 -9.97
N ARG A 745 -12.78 4.74 -8.85
CA ARG A 745 -13.70 4.67 -7.69
C ARG A 745 -14.92 5.58 -7.86
N SER A 746 -14.76 6.67 -8.60
CA SER A 746 -15.77 7.70 -8.79
C SER A 746 -15.73 8.28 -10.20
N GLY A 747 -16.81 8.94 -10.61
CA GLY A 747 -16.90 9.62 -11.90
C GLY A 747 -17.78 10.86 -11.83
N THR A 748 -17.65 11.76 -12.79
CA THR A 748 -18.57 12.90 -12.88
C THR A 748 -19.99 12.41 -13.20
N LYS A 749 -21.03 13.16 -12.82
CA LYS A 749 -22.41 12.81 -13.16
C LYS A 749 -22.59 12.60 -14.68
N SER A 750 -21.96 13.45 -15.48
CA SER A 750 -22.01 13.35 -16.95
C SER A 750 -21.39 12.05 -17.45
N ASP A 751 -20.23 11.66 -16.92
CA ASP A 751 -19.54 10.44 -17.35
C ASP A 751 -20.30 9.19 -16.93
N ILE A 752 -20.85 9.16 -15.71
CA ILE A 752 -21.68 8.05 -15.23
C ILE A 752 -22.90 7.84 -16.13
N ILE A 753 -23.60 8.93 -16.51
CA ILE A 753 -24.73 8.86 -17.44
C ILE A 753 -24.27 8.30 -18.80
N LYS A 754 -23.13 8.78 -19.33
CA LYS A 754 -22.58 8.26 -20.59
C LYS A 754 -22.21 6.78 -20.50
N PHE A 755 -21.71 6.31 -19.36
CA PHE A 755 -21.33 4.91 -19.19
C PHE A 755 -22.52 3.97 -19.34
N ILE A 756 -23.64 4.28 -18.69
CA ILE A 756 -24.85 3.45 -18.81
C ILE A 756 -25.57 3.64 -20.14
N ALA A 757 -25.57 4.86 -20.70
CA ALA A 757 -26.22 5.14 -21.98
C ALA A 757 -25.53 4.40 -23.16
N ASN A 758 -24.22 4.17 -23.04
CA ASN A 758 -23.43 3.43 -24.03
C ASN A 758 -23.33 1.93 -23.73
N ASP A 759 -23.93 1.43 -22.65
CA ASP A 759 -23.88 0.01 -22.31
C ASP A 759 -24.96 -0.76 -23.09
N SER A 760 -24.53 -1.65 -23.99
CA SER A 760 -25.42 -2.41 -24.87
C SER A 760 -26.42 -3.31 -24.13
N SER A 761 -26.15 -3.64 -22.87
CA SER A 761 -27.02 -4.47 -22.04
C SER A 761 -27.95 -3.65 -21.15
N PHE A 762 -27.74 -2.33 -21.03
CA PHE A 762 -28.62 -1.37 -20.36
C PHE A 762 -29.42 -0.57 -21.41
N ASN A 763 -30.28 -1.28 -22.14
CA ASN A 763 -30.95 -0.78 -23.34
C ASN A 763 -32.15 0.15 -23.04
N TYR A 764 -31.88 1.30 -22.41
CA TYR A 764 -32.85 2.36 -22.10
C TYR A 764 -32.47 3.67 -22.78
N ASP A 765 -33.43 4.57 -22.97
CA ASP A 765 -33.20 5.89 -23.56
C ASP A 765 -32.41 6.81 -22.61
N ASN A 766 -31.87 7.91 -23.17
CA ASN A 766 -31.03 8.84 -22.42
C ASN A 766 -31.76 9.53 -21.25
N GLU A 767 -33.07 9.75 -21.35
CA GLU A 767 -33.86 10.36 -20.27
C GLU A 767 -34.00 9.38 -19.10
N THR A 768 -34.29 8.11 -19.38
CA THR A 768 -34.28 7.04 -18.37
C THR A 768 -32.91 6.87 -17.72
N CYS A 769 -31.81 6.93 -18.50
CA CYS A 769 -30.45 6.86 -17.96
C CYS A 769 -30.15 8.03 -17.01
N SER A 770 -30.49 9.25 -17.42
CA SER A 770 -30.32 10.45 -16.58
C SER A 770 -31.16 10.37 -15.30
N THR A 771 -32.40 9.91 -15.41
CA THR A 771 -33.32 9.72 -14.28
C THR A 771 -32.81 8.65 -13.32
N ALA A 772 -32.30 7.52 -13.83
CA ALA A 772 -31.73 6.46 -13.00
C ALA A 772 -30.53 6.95 -12.19
N VAL A 773 -29.61 7.69 -12.81
CA VAL A 773 -28.48 8.30 -12.08
C VAL A 773 -28.97 9.34 -11.08
N GLY A 774 -29.98 10.14 -11.43
CA GLY A 774 -30.63 11.08 -10.53
C GLY A 774 -31.19 10.40 -9.29
N GLU A 775 -31.98 9.35 -9.46
CA GLU A 775 -32.61 8.60 -8.37
C GLU A 775 -31.62 7.81 -7.52
N LEU A 776 -30.56 7.27 -8.13
CA LEU A 776 -29.46 6.63 -7.41
C LEU A 776 -28.70 7.62 -6.51
N ILE A 777 -28.65 8.90 -6.89
CA ILE A 777 -28.12 9.98 -6.03
C ILE A 777 -29.15 10.31 -4.95
N ASP A 778 -30.36 10.70 -5.34
CA ASP A 778 -31.47 11.07 -4.46
C ASP A 778 -32.80 10.62 -5.11
N PRO A 779 -33.63 9.80 -4.44
CA PRO A 779 -33.66 9.52 -2.99
C PRO A 779 -33.04 8.18 -2.56
N CYS A 780 -32.35 7.44 -3.45
CA CYS A 780 -31.76 6.14 -3.08
C CYS A 780 -30.52 6.28 -2.19
N ASN A 781 -29.80 7.41 -2.24
CA ASN A 781 -28.54 7.65 -1.51
C ASN A 781 -27.47 6.56 -1.78
N MET A 782 -27.46 5.99 -2.98
CA MET A 782 -26.45 5.00 -3.38
C MET A 782 -25.20 5.66 -3.95
N LEU A 783 -25.38 6.70 -4.78
CA LEU A 783 -24.31 7.49 -5.34
C LEU A 783 -24.10 8.76 -4.51
N VAL A 784 -22.99 8.80 -3.79
CA VAL A 784 -22.62 9.88 -2.88
C VAL A 784 -21.74 10.88 -3.60
N HIS A 785 -22.09 12.16 -3.51
CA HIS A 785 -21.31 13.27 -4.06
C HIS A 785 -20.12 13.61 -3.16
N ASP A 786 -18.92 13.63 -3.74
CA ASP A 786 -17.73 14.20 -3.11
C ASP A 786 -17.49 15.61 -3.65
N ALA A 787 -17.69 16.61 -2.79
CA ALA A 787 -17.54 18.02 -3.15
C ALA A 787 -16.11 18.41 -3.54
N ILE A 788 -15.09 17.67 -3.06
CA ILE A 788 -13.69 17.99 -3.34
C ILE A 788 -13.37 17.61 -4.78
N SER A 789 -13.65 16.37 -5.16
CA SER A 789 -13.39 15.87 -6.50
C SER A 789 -14.46 16.28 -7.52
N GLY A 790 -15.65 16.69 -7.07
CA GLY A 790 -16.80 16.95 -7.94
C GLY A 790 -17.36 15.68 -8.59
N THR A 791 -17.13 14.53 -7.96
CA THR A 791 -17.47 13.20 -8.50
C THR A 791 -18.45 12.45 -7.61
N TYR A 792 -19.05 11.39 -8.15
CA TYR A 792 -19.98 10.51 -7.45
C TYR A 792 -19.39 9.11 -7.33
N SER A 793 -19.57 8.48 -6.16
CA SER A 793 -19.11 7.11 -5.88
C SER A 793 -20.17 6.32 -5.10
N PHE A 794 -20.00 5.01 -4.95
CA PHE A 794 -20.90 4.17 -4.13
C PHE A 794 -20.67 4.31 -2.60
N GLY A 795 -20.09 5.43 -2.15
CA GLY A 795 -19.63 5.63 -0.79
C GLY A 795 -18.39 4.78 -0.50
N HIS A 796 -18.56 3.48 -0.24
CA HIS A 796 -17.46 2.57 0.07
C HIS A 796 -17.13 1.62 -1.09
N LEU A 797 -15.85 1.44 -1.41
CA LEU A 797 -15.39 0.60 -2.54
C LEU A 797 -15.88 -0.86 -2.47
N ARG A 798 -16.15 -1.42 -1.27
CA ARG A 798 -16.81 -2.74 -1.14
C ARG A 798 -18.17 -2.82 -1.84
N TYR A 799 -18.97 -1.75 -1.86
CA TYR A 799 -20.23 -1.74 -2.60
C TYR A 799 -20.00 -1.83 -4.09
N GLN A 800 -19.03 -1.07 -4.61
CA GLN A 800 -18.67 -1.13 -6.01
C GLN A 800 -18.11 -2.50 -6.39
N GLU A 801 -17.25 -3.11 -5.57
CA GLU A 801 -16.74 -4.47 -5.77
C GLU A 801 -17.87 -5.51 -5.76
N HIS A 802 -18.83 -5.40 -4.84
CA HIS A 802 -20.00 -6.28 -4.79
C HIS A 802 -20.84 -6.15 -6.06
N LEU A 803 -21.21 -4.93 -6.46
CA LEU A 803 -22.01 -4.69 -7.65
C LEU A 803 -21.28 -5.13 -8.93
N ALA A 804 -19.97 -4.91 -9.02
CA ALA A 804 -19.16 -5.42 -10.12
C ALA A 804 -19.12 -6.96 -10.14
N SER A 805 -19.11 -7.61 -8.97
CA SER A 805 -19.15 -9.09 -8.89
C SER A 805 -20.48 -9.65 -9.40
N LEU A 806 -21.60 -8.94 -9.15
CA LEU A 806 -22.91 -9.29 -9.71
C LEU A 806 -22.92 -9.20 -11.23
N GLU A 807 -22.25 -8.19 -11.80
CA GLU A 807 -22.09 -8.08 -13.25
C GLU A 807 -21.29 -9.26 -13.82
N LEU A 808 -20.18 -9.65 -13.18
CA LEU A 808 -19.39 -10.83 -13.61
C LEU A 808 -20.22 -12.13 -13.57
N LEU A 809 -21.16 -12.26 -12.62
CA LEU A 809 -22.04 -13.43 -12.52
C LEU A 809 -23.13 -13.42 -13.61
N GLN A 810 -23.69 -12.25 -13.91
CA GLN A 810 -24.82 -12.12 -14.84
C GLN A 810 -24.39 -12.08 -16.30
N ASN A 811 -23.21 -11.53 -16.59
CA ASN A 811 -22.74 -11.28 -17.94
C ASN A 811 -21.58 -12.22 -18.33
N ARG A 812 -21.96 -13.36 -18.93
CA ARG A 812 -21.01 -14.40 -19.39
C ARG A 812 -20.08 -13.98 -20.54
N SER A 813 -20.28 -12.80 -21.14
CA SER A 813 -19.41 -12.29 -22.20
C SER A 813 -18.12 -11.66 -21.67
N ILE A 814 -18.02 -11.43 -20.35
CA ILE A 814 -16.86 -10.83 -19.71
C ILE A 814 -15.78 -11.91 -19.49
N GLU A 815 -14.60 -11.69 -20.06
CA GLU A 815 -13.45 -12.55 -19.82
C GLU A 815 -12.84 -12.24 -18.44
N ILE A 816 -12.92 -13.18 -17.49
CA ILE A 816 -12.47 -12.98 -16.10
C ILE A 816 -10.95 -13.20 -15.96
N VAL A 817 -10.37 -14.08 -16.79
CA VAL A 817 -8.96 -14.51 -16.70
C VAL A 817 -7.96 -13.34 -16.63
N PRO A 818 -8.08 -12.25 -17.43
CA PRO A 818 -7.19 -11.10 -17.33
C PRO A 818 -7.21 -10.38 -15.98
N TYR A 819 -8.32 -10.45 -15.24
CA TYR A 819 -8.49 -9.76 -13.97
C TYR A 819 -7.77 -10.44 -12.80
N LEU A 820 -7.44 -11.73 -12.91
CA LEU A 820 -6.79 -12.50 -11.83
C LEU A 820 -5.42 -11.93 -11.40
N LYS A 821 -4.68 -11.33 -12.34
CA LYS A 821 -3.37 -10.70 -12.08
C LYS A 821 -3.45 -9.22 -11.69
N ASN A 822 -4.66 -8.66 -11.60
CA ASN A 822 -4.86 -7.24 -11.26
C ASN A 822 -5.35 -7.09 -9.81
N ASP A 823 -4.52 -6.49 -8.97
CA ASP A 823 -4.80 -6.25 -7.55
C ASP A 823 -6.13 -5.51 -7.31
N TRP A 824 -6.52 -4.60 -8.21
CA TRP A 824 -7.77 -3.84 -8.13
C TRP A 824 -9.02 -4.73 -8.16
N TRP A 825 -8.99 -5.84 -8.92
CA TRP A 825 -10.13 -6.74 -9.09
C TRP A 825 -10.24 -7.79 -7.99
N ARG A 826 -9.23 -7.96 -7.14
CA ARG A 826 -9.17 -9.03 -6.15
C ARG A 826 -10.40 -9.07 -5.24
N GLY A 827 -10.85 -7.91 -4.75
CA GLY A 827 -12.03 -7.81 -3.89
C GLY A 827 -13.31 -8.27 -4.60
N THR A 828 -13.51 -7.81 -5.84
CA THR A 828 -14.60 -8.21 -6.73
C THR A 828 -14.59 -9.72 -7.01
N LEU A 829 -13.42 -10.29 -7.27
CA LEU A 829 -13.24 -11.72 -7.56
C LEU A 829 -13.47 -12.60 -6.31
N CYS A 830 -13.14 -12.12 -5.12
CA CYS A 830 -13.46 -12.81 -3.86
C CYS A 830 -14.97 -12.88 -3.64
N LEU A 831 -15.71 -11.79 -3.89
CA LEU A 831 -17.17 -11.76 -3.81
C LEU A 831 -17.83 -12.61 -4.90
N TYR A 832 -17.25 -12.64 -6.11
CA TYR A 832 -17.65 -13.56 -7.18
C TYR A 832 -17.49 -15.02 -6.75
N ALA A 833 -16.36 -15.38 -6.12
CA ALA A 833 -16.07 -16.73 -5.67
C ALA A 833 -17.06 -17.22 -4.58
N GLN A 834 -17.67 -16.35 -3.76
CA GLN A 834 -18.72 -16.78 -2.81
C GLN A 834 -19.93 -17.41 -3.51
N ASN A 835 -20.26 -16.93 -4.72
CA ASN A 835 -21.45 -17.33 -5.45
C ASN A 835 -21.17 -18.26 -6.64
N CYS A 836 -19.90 -18.44 -7.03
CA CYS A 836 -19.51 -19.23 -8.20
C CYS A 836 -18.23 -20.05 -7.95
N GLU A 837 -18.18 -21.25 -8.52
CA GLU A 837 -16.97 -22.07 -8.57
C GLU A 837 -15.99 -21.52 -9.61
N PHE A 838 -14.69 -21.58 -9.33
CA PHE A 838 -13.66 -20.99 -10.19
C PHE A 838 -12.52 -21.95 -10.56
N PHE A 839 -12.72 -23.27 -10.43
CA PHE A 839 -11.69 -24.26 -10.77
C PHE A 839 -11.16 -24.10 -12.20
N SER A 840 -12.05 -23.83 -13.17
CA SER A 840 -11.67 -23.63 -14.58
C SER A 840 -10.80 -22.39 -14.79
N LEU A 841 -10.97 -21.34 -13.99
CA LEU A 841 -10.18 -20.12 -14.11
C LEU A 841 -8.70 -20.34 -13.81
N ILE A 842 -8.36 -21.32 -12.95
CA ILE A 842 -6.97 -21.69 -12.63
C ILE A 842 -6.28 -22.26 -13.88
N GLU A 843 -6.95 -23.19 -14.56
CA GLU A 843 -6.45 -23.82 -15.77
C GLU A 843 -6.40 -22.82 -16.94
N GLU A 844 -7.47 -22.07 -17.17
CA GLU A 844 -7.55 -21.06 -18.24
C GLU A 844 -6.46 -19.98 -18.08
N PHE A 845 -6.18 -19.53 -16.84
CA PHE A 845 -5.11 -18.57 -16.59
C PHE A 845 -3.73 -19.15 -16.91
N THR A 846 -3.47 -20.36 -16.45
CA THR A 846 -2.18 -21.04 -16.69
C THR A 846 -1.96 -21.30 -18.17
N LEU A 847 -2.99 -21.72 -18.91
CA LEU A 847 -2.93 -21.90 -20.36
C LEU A 847 -2.67 -20.59 -21.10
N LYS A 848 -3.26 -19.47 -20.65
CA LYS A 848 -3.13 -18.16 -21.31
C LYS A 848 -1.79 -17.47 -21.04
N TYR A 849 -1.23 -17.60 -19.83
CA TYR A 849 -0.03 -16.86 -19.41
C TYR A 849 1.21 -17.74 -19.22
N HIS A 850 1.08 -19.06 -19.37
CA HIS A 850 2.15 -20.05 -19.20
C HIS A 850 2.81 -20.06 -17.80
N ASN A 851 2.20 -19.38 -16.82
CA ASN A 851 2.67 -19.26 -15.44
C ASN A 851 1.51 -18.76 -14.55
N ILE A 852 1.38 -19.30 -13.34
CA ILE A 852 0.32 -18.96 -12.37
C ILE A 852 0.74 -17.91 -11.33
N GLN A 853 2.04 -17.64 -11.17
CA GLN A 853 2.65 -16.82 -10.12
C GLN A 853 1.97 -15.47 -9.91
N SER A 854 1.66 -14.75 -11.00
CA SER A 854 1.03 -13.43 -10.93
C SER A 854 -0.43 -13.46 -10.44
N ALA A 855 -1.11 -14.61 -10.50
CA ALA A 855 -2.48 -14.80 -10.02
C ALA A 855 -2.58 -15.52 -8.66
N LEU A 856 -1.49 -16.10 -8.15
CA LEU A 856 -1.50 -16.95 -6.95
C LEU A 856 -2.13 -16.26 -5.74
N ILE A 857 -1.78 -14.99 -5.50
CA ILE A 857 -2.30 -14.25 -4.36
C ILE A 857 -3.83 -14.12 -4.49
N THR A 858 -4.31 -13.67 -5.65
CA THR A 858 -5.75 -13.54 -5.93
C THR A 858 -6.49 -14.87 -5.80
N LEU A 859 -5.96 -15.95 -6.37
CA LEU A 859 -6.59 -17.28 -6.32
C LEU A 859 -6.66 -17.86 -4.90
N ARG A 860 -5.61 -17.68 -4.10
CA ARG A 860 -5.59 -18.07 -2.69
C ARG A 860 -6.59 -17.26 -1.87
N GLU A 861 -6.71 -15.95 -2.11
CA GLU A 861 -7.74 -15.12 -1.46
C GLU A 861 -9.15 -15.53 -1.88
N MET A 862 -9.41 -15.77 -3.17
CA MET A 862 -10.70 -16.28 -3.65
C MET A 862 -11.08 -17.60 -2.99
N THR A 863 -10.10 -18.46 -2.69
CA THR A 863 -10.34 -19.74 -2.01
C THR A 863 -10.86 -19.54 -0.58
N LYS A 864 -10.40 -18.52 0.14
CA LYS A 864 -10.89 -18.22 1.50
C LYS A 864 -12.38 -17.89 1.53
N TYR A 865 -12.91 -17.39 0.41
CA TYR A 865 -14.30 -17.02 0.22
C TYR A 865 -15.20 -18.19 -0.22
N ARG A 866 -14.65 -19.39 -0.44
CA ARG A 866 -15.41 -20.62 -0.72
C ARG A 866 -15.83 -21.35 0.55
N PRO A 867 -16.87 -22.22 0.49
CA PRO A 867 -17.23 -23.09 1.60
C PRO A 867 -16.03 -23.90 2.12
N LYS A 868 -15.88 -24.04 3.44
CA LYS A 868 -14.71 -24.69 4.09
C LYS A 868 -14.38 -26.08 3.52
N LYS A 869 -15.39 -26.82 3.06
CA LYS A 869 -15.24 -28.16 2.47
C LYS A 869 -14.48 -28.17 1.14
N GLU A 870 -14.47 -27.06 0.40
CA GLU A 870 -13.84 -26.96 -0.92
C GLU A 870 -12.42 -26.37 -0.86
N GLN A 871 -12.12 -25.62 0.21
CA GLN A 871 -10.88 -24.83 0.30
C GLN A 871 -9.62 -25.69 0.19
N ALA A 872 -9.60 -26.86 0.85
CA ALA A 872 -8.45 -27.75 0.83
C ALA A 872 -8.13 -28.27 -0.59
N ASN A 873 -9.16 -28.63 -1.37
CA ASN A 873 -8.99 -29.11 -2.74
C ASN A 873 -8.52 -27.99 -3.67
N LEU A 874 -9.05 -26.77 -3.51
CA LEU A 874 -8.61 -25.60 -4.27
C LEU A 874 -7.15 -25.25 -3.99
N LEU A 875 -6.74 -25.24 -2.72
CA LEU A 875 -5.34 -24.99 -2.35
C LEU A 875 -4.41 -26.07 -2.90
N TYR A 876 -4.84 -27.34 -2.89
CA TYR A 876 -4.08 -28.44 -3.50
C TYR A 876 -3.92 -28.24 -5.02
N LEU A 877 -5.00 -27.86 -5.72
CA LEU A 877 -4.97 -27.62 -7.16
C LEU A 877 -4.04 -26.44 -7.51
N ILE A 878 -4.14 -25.32 -6.78
CA ILE A 878 -3.25 -24.16 -6.96
C ILE A 878 -1.79 -24.57 -6.74
N GLY A 879 -1.49 -25.34 -5.69
CA GLY A 879 -0.14 -25.82 -5.40
C GLY A 879 0.43 -26.74 -6.48
N LYS A 880 -0.41 -27.52 -7.18
CA LYS A 880 0.02 -28.35 -8.32
C LYS A 880 0.51 -27.49 -9.48
N TYR A 881 -0.21 -26.42 -9.81
CA TYR A 881 0.17 -25.51 -10.90
C TYR A 881 1.38 -24.63 -10.53
N GLU A 882 1.49 -24.23 -9.26
CA GLU A 882 2.69 -23.56 -8.74
C GLU A 882 3.94 -24.45 -8.88
N GLY A 883 3.81 -25.74 -8.55
CA GLY A 883 4.91 -26.70 -8.71
C GLY A 883 5.30 -27.01 -10.16
N THR A 884 4.38 -26.86 -11.12
CA THR A 884 4.72 -27.00 -12.54
C THR A 884 5.53 -25.82 -13.06
N ASP A 885 5.30 -24.60 -12.57
CA ASP A 885 6.10 -23.43 -12.95
C ASP A 885 7.55 -23.56 -12.47
N ASP A 886 7.77 -24.11 -11.27
CA ASP A 886 9.12 -24.39 -10.73
C ASP A 886 9.89 -25.41 -11.60
N SER A 887 9.19 -26.34 -12.26
CA SER A 887 9.81 -27.34 -13.14
C SER A 887 10.27 -26.80 -14.49
N PHE A 888 9.68 -25.68 -14.96
CA PHE A 888 10.13 -25.01 -16.20
C PHE A 888 11.43 -24.21 -16.01
N TYR A 889 11.83 -23.89 -14.77
CA TYR A 889 13.05 -23.14 -14.47
C TYR A 889 14.28 -24.01 -14.18
N VAL A 890 14.17 -25.34 -14.19
CA VAL A 890 15.26 -26.26 -13.83
C VAL A 890 15.87 -27.02 -15.01
N ASP A 891 15.43 -26.82 -16.25
CA ASP A 891 16.00 -27.56 -17.40
C ASP A 891 16.47 -26.66 -18.55
N PRO A 892 17.76 -26.27 -18.58
CA PRO A 892 18.38 -25.66 -19.75
C PRO A 892 18.56 -26.62 -20.93
N ASP A 893 18.28 -27.92 -20.78
CA ASP A 893 18.65 -28.94 -21.78
C ASP A 893 17.49 -29.44 -22.68
N TRP A 894 16.34 -28.75 -22.71
CA TRP A 894 15.20 -29.15 -23.54
C TRP A 894 15.06 -28.43 -24.90
N GLU A 895 16.18 -28.04 -25.51
CA GLU A 895 16.27 -27.85 -26.96
C GLU A 895 17.21 -28.93 -27.54
N HIS A 896 16.75 -30.17 -27.68
CA HIS A 896 17.19 -31.12 -28.73
C HIS A 896 16.57 -32.51 -28.50
N THR A 897 15.29 -32.69 -28.85
CA THR A 897 14.81 -33.92 -29.51
C THR A 897 13.38 -33.70 -30.00
N ALA A 898 13.26 -33.09 -31.17
CA ALA A 898 12.10 -33.32 -32.01
C ALA A 898 12.27 -34.69 -32.67
N HIS A 899 11.47 -35.69 -32.27
CA HIS A 899 11.06 -36.79 -33.15
C HIS A 899 9.82 -37.50 -32.58
N TRP A 900 8.70 -37.22 -33.27
CA TRP A 900 7.42 -37.95 -33.35
C TRP A 900 6.50 -37.95 -32.14
#